data_AF-A0A8C6Q1N3-F1
#
_entry.id   AF-A0A8C6Q1N3-F1
#
_cell.length_a   1.000
_cell.length_b   1.000
_cell.length_c   1.000
_cell.angle_alpha   90.00
_cell.angle_beta   90.00
_cell.angle_gamma   90.00
#
_symmetry.space_group_name_H-M   'P 1'
#
loop_
_entity.id
_entity.type
_entity.pdbx_description
1 polymer ?
#
loop_
_entity_poly.entity_id
_entity_poly.type
_entity_poly.pdbx_seq_one_letter_code
_entity_poly.pdbx_strand_id
1 'polypeptide(L)'
;MKMTGLLRLKGVWENKHVLYSLCCAGAGGWSPLLSDRYQWLEVDLQRRTQVTAVATQGRYGSSDWLTTYLLMFSDTGHNWRQYRQEDSLGAFPGNSNADTVVQHKLEQPVIARYLRLIPLDWNPSGRIGLRLEIYGCRYTSDVASFDGSSSFVYRPSVRASWASIEIISLKFKTMKNSGALLHAKGQGDHSLNMVLDKGKLLLYHQQDLLDDSTHLLNTSTGKLLISLGSLLDDQHWHSVKLERLNTHLNLTVDRNTQQVHVSAELSHWHIHTLSVGAVQSHGLQKPILSNRNFDGCLENLLYNEINLINLVKQNSSQVTGRMTFSCSEPVSVAVTFTDSHGFLQLPGLASWSSGLVSVMLQFRTWNKAGLLLTFALQQQEGSLFLYLSETRLRLLISTADKVLLELSAGSRLNDGQWHSVELTSEENRLSITVDRDEGATAHTSVPLSLTSDSQLFFGGCPDQKCRNPFRGFQGCLRLVSLNGQPVDLIKVQRRLLGNYSNLQIDMCGIIDRCSPSHCEHGGRCTQSWSTFHCNCSNSGYRGATCHSTKYEQNCEMYKHKGNASGHYYVDVDGSGPIKPQLVYCNMTEDKTWVVIQHNNTELTSVQASADRNQLSAHFDYSSEEEQLAAVIVQSDYCEQELSFHCRRSRLFNTLDGAPFSWWVGGPGSGQIQNHWGGALPGSRQCACGLQDNCLDSSFYCNCDADYDQWADDSGLLTHKDNLPVRSLVLGDLQRPRSKAAYKVGPLRCHGDKNFWNAAFFDKETSYLHFPTLQGELNADISFLFKTTFSSGVFLENLGIKDFIRIELSSSTEVVFSFDVGNGPLEVKVETSFPLNDNQWHSVRAERNVKEALLRVDDLPAVAHEAPADGLIHLQLNSQLFIGGTASRQKGFLGCIRSLQLNGVTLDLEERAEMTPGVRPGCPGHCSSYGRFCQNQGRCVEKANGFSCDCSQSAYSGAFCHHEVSASFTSTTSITFIIKEPYELSRNGSAMPSSIYSDITLRGENISLSFRTTQSPAMLLYIGSFYREHLILLINKHGELEVRYKLHSSKDVEVLSSRVMNLADGRLHTVTIRRQAGAVSDVFTSVGPFSLVISESEDLDSELPGLASLGFTGCLSGVRFNSICPLKSALLHPDSRVIVTGSLVQSSCASSSQADPYAAETTHSLSDQPRSADAGQPLVNAIRSDSALIGGVIAVVIFITMCAFAIMARFICVRKETFRNQEVKSSQPEDDHEFPFSSQADSLSVPSENQKEFFI
;
A
#
# COMPACT_ATOMS: atom_id res chain seq x y z
N MET A 1 44.53 6.37 0.38
CA MET A 1 45.93 6.82 0.16
C MET A 1 45.89 8.33 -0.07
N LYS A 2 46.77 9.10 0.57
CA LYS A 2 46.92 10.54 0.33
C LYS A 2 47.62 10.75 -1.02
N MET A 3 47.06 11.58 -1.90
CA MET A 3 47.72 11.87 -3.18
C MET A 3 48.86 12.87 -2.98
N THR A 4 50.10 12.41 -3.05
CA THR A 4 51.30 13.25 -3.04
C THR A 4 51.86 13.36 -4.46
N GLY A 5 51.38 14.33 -5.23
CA GLY A 5 51.83 14.63 -6.60
C GLY A 5 51.55 16.09 -6.97
N LEU A 6 52.24 16.61 -7.99
CA LEU A 6 52.07 17.98 -8.51
C LEU A 6 50.64 18.15 -9.08
N LEU A 7 49.71 18.65 -8.27
CA LEU A 7 48.37 19.02 -8.72
C LEU A 7 48.44 20.35 -9.49
N ARG A 8 47.77 20.43 -10.64
CA ARG A 8 47.55 21.71 -11.33
C ARG A 8 46.21 22.27 -10.89
N LEU A 9 46.25 23.45 -10.27
CA LEU A 9 45.06 24.15 -9.82
C LEU A 9 44.71 25.27 -10.80
N LYS A 10 43.41 25.43 -11.07
CA LYS A 10 42.85 26.52 -11.86
C LYS A 10 41.64 27.08 -11.11
N GLY A 11 41.53 28.39 -11.03
CA GLY A 11 40.39 29.07 -10.41
C GLY A 11 40.16 30.42 -11.07
N VAL A 12 39.07 31.09 -10.70
CA VAL A 12 38.75 32.44 -11.19
C VAL A 12 39.46 33.48 -10.30
N TRP A 13 40.51 34.09 -10.84
CA TRP A 13 41.19 35.27 -10.28
C TRP A 13 41.44 36.26 -11.44
N GLU A 14 40.87 37.47 -11.37
CA GLU A 14 40.99 38.55 -12.38
C GLU A 14 40.75 38.21 -13.87
N ASN A 15 39.58 37.73 -14.32
CA ASN A 15 39.27 37.58 -15.77
C ASN A 15 40.37 36.88 -16.64
N LYS A 16 41.36 36.21 -16.02
CA LYS A 16 42.56 35.64 -16.60
C LYS A 16 42.86 34.35 -15.84
N HIS A 17 42.74 33.23 -16.54
CA HIS A 17 43.10 31.93 -15.98
C HIS A 17 44.62 31.84 -15.84
N VAL A 18 45.12 31.80 -14.61
CA VAL A 18 46.54 31.55 -14.33
C VAL A 18 46.71 30.11 -13.89
N LEU A 19 47.64 29.39 -14.55
CA LEU A 19 48.10 28.06 -14.14
C LEU A 19 49.10 28.25 -13.00
N TYR A 20 48.74 27.91 -11.76
CA TYR A 20 49.70 27.98 -10.64
C TYR A 20 50.29 26.61 -10.33
N SER A 21 51.62 26.57 -10.26
CA SER A 21 52.37 25.67 -9.38
C SER A 21 52.58 26.45 -8.08
N LEU A 22 51.69 26.33 -7.10
CA LEU A 22 51.78 27.10 -5.87
C LEU A 22 52.87 26.52 -4.97
N CYS A 23 54.03 27.19 -4.95
CA CYS A 23 54.81 27.30 -3.74
C CYS A 23 54.09 28.33 -2.86
N CYS A 24 53.59 27.89 -1.69
CA CYS A 24 52.86 28.70 -0.73
C CYS A 24 53.71 29.86 -0.19
N ALA A 25 53.39 31.10 -0.59
CA ALA A 25 53.90 32.29 0.08
C ALA A 25 52.71 33.22 0.41
N GLY A 26 52.29 33.21 1.69
CA GLY A 26 51.33 34.16 2.29
C GLY A 26 49.93 33.60 2.57
N ALA A 27 49.75 32.98 3.76
CA ALA A 27 48.45 32.58 4.34
C ALA A 27 47.63 31.45 3.66
N GLY A 28 48.32 30.47 3.07
CA GLY A 28 47.93 29.03 3.12
C GLY A 28 46.59 28.53 2.56
N GLY A 29 45.87 29.20 1.64
CA GLY A 29 44.62 28.67 1.05
C GLY A 29 44.08 29.45 -0.16
N TRP A 30 43.14 28.88 -0.92
CA TRP A 30 42.42 29.54 -2.03
C TRP A 30 41.30 30.45 -1.51
N SER A 31 41.17 31.64 -2.08
CA SER A 31 40.05 32.56 -1.82
C SER A 31 39.88 33.44 -3.07
N PRO A 32 38.71 33.49 -3.74
CA PRO A 32 38.51 34.31 -4.94
C PRO A 32 38.42 35.80 -4.59
N LEU A 33 38.76 36.65 -5.57
CA LEU A 33 38.70 38.11 -5.40
C LEU A 33 37.26 38.60 -5.16
N LEU A 34 36.30 38.05 -5.93
CA LEU A 34 34.87 38.29 -5.77
C LEU A 34 34.25 37.04 -5.14
N SER A 35 33.39 37.22 -4.14
CA SER A 35 32.59 36.13 -3.57
C SER A 35 31.19 36.17 -4.14
N ASP A 36 30.99 35.51 -5.28
CA ASP A 36 29.69 35.32 -5.92
C ASP A 36 29.42 33.84 -6.22
N ARG A 37 28.21 33.52 -6.67
CA ARG A 37 27.76 32.14 -6.94
C ARG A 37 28.39 31.51 -8.19
N TYR A 38 29.28 32.22 -8.89
CA TYR A 38 29.92 31.75 -10.13
C TYR A 38 31.40 31.36 -9.93
N GLN A 39 31.90 31.44 -8.69
CA GLN A 39 33.27 31.05 -8.36
C GLN A 39 33.41 29.52 -8.32
N TRP A 40 34.60 29.03 -8.65
CA TRP A 40 34.94 27.61 -8.52
C TRP A 40 36.45 27.40 -8.43
N LEU A 41 36.83 26.27 -7.82
CA LEU A 41 38.19 25.75 -7.80
C LEU A 41 38.25 24.44 -8.57
N GLU A 42 39.13 24.35 -9.57
CA GLU A 42 39.34 23.16 -10.39
C GLU A 42 40.72 22.56 -10.14
N VAL A 43 40.75 21.23 -10.15
CA VAL A 43 41.94 20.42 -9.92
C VAL A 43 42.10 19.44 -11.09
N ASP A 44 43.23 19.50 -11.80
CA ASP A 44 43.66 18.46 -12.74
C ASP A 44 44.55 17.45 -12.01
N LEU A 45 44.05 16.22 -11.86
CA LEU A 45 44.76 15.07 -11.26
C LEU A 45 45.82 14.48 -12.21
N GLN A 46 45.99 15.06 -13.42
CA GLN A 46 46.86 14.64 -14.52
C GLN A 46 46.51 13.30 -15.17
N ARG A 47 45.91 12.37 -14.42
CA ARG A 47 45.52 11.03 -14.85
C ARG A 47 44.15 10.67 -14.26
N ARG A 48 43.44 9.74 -14.92
CA ARG A 48 42.19 9.19 -14.39
C ARG A 48 42.45 8.49 -13.05
N THR A 49 41.68 8.88 -12.07
CA THR A 49 41.85 8.52 -10.67
C THR A 49 40.48 8.11 -10.14
N GLN A 50 40.45 7.01 -9.39
CA GLN A 50 39.30 6.63 -8.57
C GLN A 50 39.36 7.43 -7.26
N VAL A 51 38.57 8.50 -7.20
CA VAL A 51 38.46 9.41 -6.07
C VAL A 51 37.51 8.80 -5.05
N THR A 52 37.93 8.74 -3.78
CA THR A 52 37.19 8.09 -2.69
C THR A 52 36.82 9.03 -1.55
N ALA A 53 37.47 10.20 -1.42
CA ALA A 53 37.09 11.21 -0.46
C ALA A 53 37.64 12.60 -0.85
N VAL A 54 37.00 13.64 -0.33
CA VAL A 54 37.49 15.02 -0.38
C VAL A 54 37.49 15.62 1.04
N ALA A 55 38.48 16.43 1.37
CA ALA A 55 38.54 17.15 2.64
C ALA A 55 38.73 18.65 2.40
N THR A 56 37.98 19.45 3.15
CA THR A 56 37.94 20.90 3.07
C THR A 56 38.34 21.51 4.40
N GLN A 57 39.04 22.65 4.36
CA GLN A 57 39.42 23.42 5.55
C GLN A 57 39.37 24.91 5.20
N GLY A 58 38.93 25.79 6.09
CA GLY A 58 38.92 27.22 5.83
C GLY A 58 40.33 27.82 5.70
N ARG A 59 40.43 29.07 5.28
CA ARG A 59 41.75 29.73 5.13
C ARG A 59 42.29 30.13 6.51
N TYR A 60 43.51 29.68 6.80
CA TYR A 60 44.16 29.85 8.11
C TYR A 60 44.18 31.32 8.58
N GLY A 61 43.80 31.55 9.84
CA GLY A 61 43.86 32.86 10.49
C GLY A 61 42.93 33.93 9.91
N SER A 62 41.85 33.54 9.23
CA SER A 62 40.91 34.46 8.58
C SER A 62 39.45 34.11 8.88
N SER A 63 38.52 35.01 8.51
CA SER A 63 37.08 34.70 8.47
C SER A 63 36.64 34.03 7.16
N ASP A 64 37.59 33.68 6.27
CA ASP A 64 37.31 33.18 4.92
C ASP A 64 37.19 31.64 4.91
N TRP A 65 35.96 31.13 4.88
CA TRP A 65 35.66 29.70 4.69
C TRP A 65 34.31 29.48 4.01
N LEU A 66 34.22 28.43 3.21
CA LEU A 66 32.94 27.97 2.64
C LEU A 66 32.15 27.12 3.65
N THR A 67 30.83 27.21 3.64
CA THR A 67 29.92 26.46 4.53
C THR A 67 29.13 25.40 3.80
N THR A 68 28.97 25.51 2.49
CA THR A 68 28.33 24.51 1.62
C THR A 68 28.95 24.55 0.21
N TYR A 69 29.03 23.41 -0.47
CA TYR A 69 29.59 23.35 -1.83
C TYR A 69 29.07 22.18 -2.68
N LEU A 70 29.17 22.30 -4.01
CA LEU A 70 28.97 21.21 -4.96
C LEU A 70 30.32 20.60 -5.38
N LEU A 71 30.36 19.27 -5.50
CA LEU A 71 31.48 18.55 -6.10
C LEU A 71 31.12 18.14 -7.53
N MET A 72 31.94 18.57 -8.48
CA MET A 72 31.81 18.31 -9.91
C MET A 72 33.01 17.49 -10.41
N PHE A 73 32.80 16.63 -11.40
CA PHE A 73 33.86 15.82 -11.98
C PHE A 73 33.77 15.71 -13.50
N SER A 74 34.92 15.47 -14.14
CA SER A 74 35.03 15.29 -15.60
C SER A 74 36.29 14.49 -15.97
N ASP A 75 36.25 13.78 -17.10
CA ASP A 75 37.43 13.15 -17.71
C ASP A 75 38.22 14.12 -18.62
N THR A 76 37.58 15.17 -19.16
CA THR A 76 38.17 16.11 -20.14
C THR A 76 38.38 17.52 -19.63
N GLY A 77 37.78 17.88 -18.50
CA GLY A 77 37.70 19.26 -18.01
C GLY A 77 36.53 20.04 -18.62
N HIS A 78 35.70 19.35 -19.41
CA HIS A 78 34.45 19.84 -20.00
C HIS A 78 33.30 18.86 -19.72
N ASN A 79 32.06 19.27 -20.00
CA ASN A 79 30.87 18.45 -19.76
C ASN A 79 30.82 17.91 -18.32
N TRP A 80 30.75 18.83 -17.36
CA TRP A 80 30.87 18.54 -15.94
C TRP A 80 29.64 17.78 -15.41
N ARG A 81 29.88 16.72 -14.65
CA ARG A 81 28.83 15.98 -13.93
C ARG A 81 28.90 16.28 -12.45
N GLN A 82 27.75 16.56 -11.85
CA GLN A 82 27.63 16.77 -10.40
C GLN A 82 27.70 15.41 -9.71
N TYR A 83 28.48 15.33 -8.63
CA TYR A 83 28.40 14.20 -7.72
C TYR A 83 27.15 14.33 -6.84
N ARG A 84 26.31 13.31 -6.84
CA ARG A 84 25.12 13.20 -5.97
C ARG A 84 25.20 11.88 -5.21
N GLN A 85 24.92 11.94 -3.91
CA GLN A 85 24.80 10.79 -3.03
C GLN A 85 23.30 10.52 -2.84
N GLU A 86 22.89 9.26 -2.71
CA GLU A 86 21.45 8.92 -2.58
C GLU A 86 20.82 9.61 -1.36
N ASP A 87 21.61 9.85 -0.32
CA ASP A 87 21.19 10.46 0.95
C ASP A 87 21.72 11.90 1.16
N SER A 88 22.18 12.59 0.11
CA SER A 88 22.58 14.00 0.22
C SER A 88 21.86 14.89 -0.80
N LEU A 89 21.55 16.13 -0.38
CA LEU A 89 20.92 17.21 -1.18
C LEU A 89 21.78 17.65 -2.39
N GLY A 90 22.75 16.85 -2.83
CA GLY A 90 23.71 17.16 -3.87
C GLY A 90 24.75 18.21 -3.47
N ALA A 91 24.65 18.78 -2.27
CA ALA A 91 25.56 19.75 -1.68
C ALA A 91 26.23 19.16 -0.43
N PHE A 92 27.54 19.34 -0.34
CA PHE A 92 28.34 18.92 0.80
C PHE A 92 28.38 20.04 1.85
N PRO A 93 28.14 19.73 3.13
CA PRO A 93 28.40 20.68 4.19
C PRO A 93 29.90 20.94 4.27
N GLY A 94 30.25 22.21 4.30
CA GLY A 94 31.61 22.71 4.36
C GLY A 94 32.09 22.93 5.79
N ASN A 95 32.87 23.99 5.98
CA ASN A 95 33.51 24.31 7.24
C ASN A 95 32.63 25.23 8.12
N SER A 96 32.73 25.11 9.44
CA SER A 96 32.14 26.05 10.40
C SER A 96 33.13 27.13 10.88
N ASN A 97 34.42 26.94 10.61
CA ASN A 97 35.51 27.87 10.96
C ASN A 97 36.73 27.68 10.04
N ALA A 98 37.79 28.45 10.29
CA ALA A 98 39.02 28.43 9.50
C ALA A 98 39.92 27.20 9.71
N ASP A 99 39.79 26.49 10.83
CA ASP A 99 40.81 25.56 11.33
C ASP A 99 40.38 24.09 11.31
N THR A 100 39.09 23.77 11.39
CA THR A 100 38.60 22.39 11.39
C THR A 100 38.58 21.80 9.98
N VAL A 101 39.21 20.64 9.81
CA VAL A 101 39.14 19.85 8.57
C VAL A 101 37.81 19.08 8.55
N VAL A 102 37.06 19.25 7.46
CA VAL A 102 35.81 18.53 7.21
C VAL A 102 36.04 17.57 6.04
N GLN A 103 36.01 16.28 6.31
CA GLN A 103 36.23 15.22 5.32
C GLN A 103 34.93 14.52 4.97
N HIS A 104 34.69 14.37 3.67
CA HIS A 104 33.57 13.62 3.11
C HIS A 104 34.09 12.42 2.34
N LYS A 105 33.75 11.22 2.82
CA LYS A 105 34.00 9.97 2.09
C LYS A 105 32.88 9.80 1.05
N LEU A 106 33.28 9.57 -0.19
CA LEU A 106 32.35 9.30 -1.27
C LEU A 106 31.87 7.85 -1.10
N GLU A 107 30.58 7.64 -0.85
CA GLU A 107 29.97 6.30 -0.81
C GLU A 107 30.29 5.51 -2.07
N GLN A 108 30.07 6.16 -3.21
CA GLN A 108 30.41 5.64 -4.52
C GLN A 108 31.64 6.40 -5.05
N PRO A 109 32.78 5.72 -5.23
CA PRO A 109 33.97 6.35 -5.79
C PRO A 109 33.73 6.87 -7.21
N VAL A 110 34.32 8.01 -7.52
CA VAL A 110 34.22 8.63 -8.85
C VAL A 110 35.50 8.39 -9.62
N ILE A 111 35.40 7.93 -10.86
CA ILE A 111 36.53 7.87 -11.78
C ILE A 111 36.55 9.17 -12.58
N ALA A 112 37.56 10.00 -12.36
CA ALA A 112 37.71 11.27 -13.06
C ALA A 112 39.17 11.68 -13.18
N ARG A 113 39.46 12.61 -14.08
CA ARG A 113 40.74 13.32 -14.14
C ARG A 113 40.65 14.71 -13.53
N TYR A 114 39.52 15.38 -13.72
CA TYR A 114 39.29 16.73 -13.25
C TYR A 114 38.21 16.74 -12.18
N LEU A 115 38.46 17.52 -11.12
CA LEU A 115 37.47 17.82 -10.10
C LEU A 115 37.26 19.33 -10.06
N ARG A 116 36.02 19.76 -9.83
CA ARG A 116 35.68 21.17 -9.63
C ARG A 116 34.78 21.30 -8.41
N LEU A 117 35.09 22.28 -7.57
CA LEU A 117 34.42 22.56 -6.32
C LEU A 117 33.75 23.93 -6.46
N ILE A 118 32.41 23.96 -6.35
CA ILE A 118 31.60 25.17 -6.55
C ILE A 118 31.03 25.58 -5.18
N PRO A 119 31.48 26.68 -4.58
CA PRO A 119 30.91 27.19 -3.34
C PRO A 119 29.43 27.58 -3.54
N LEU A 120 28.57 27.17 -2.60
CA LEU A 120 27.16 27.57 -2.58
C LEU A 120 26.93 28.68 -1.55
N ASP A 121 27.43 28.47 -0.33
CA ASP A 121 27.43 29.45 0.75
C ASP A 121 28.80 29.50 1.46
N TRP A 122 29.03 30.60 2.18
CA TRP A 122 30.25 30.87 2.93
C TRP A 122 29.93 31.73 4.16
N ASN A 123 30.92 31.92 5.03
CA ASN A 123 30.78 32.76 6.21
C ASN A 123 30.30 34.19 5.85
N PRO A 124 29.14 34.65 6.38
CA PRO A 124 28.65 36.00 6.11
C PRO A 124 29.60 37.11 6.56
N SER A 125 30.48 36.82 7.54
CA SER A 125 31.46 37.77 8.08
C SER A 125 32.83 37.72 7.37
N GLY A 126 32.94 36.97 6.27
CA GLY A 126 34.19 36.81 5.52
C GLY A 126 33.94 36.61 4.03
N ARG A 127 34.91 36.02 3.33
CA ARG A 127 34.82 35.63 1.92
C ARG A 127 34.81 34.12 1.74
N ILE A 128 34.64 33.67 0.50
CA ILE A 128 34.93 32.29 0.13
C ILE A 128 36.40 31.99 0.44
N GLY A 129 36.67 30.92 1.18
CA GLY A 129 38.02 30.45 1.51
C GLY A 129 38.09 28.92 1.59
N LEU A 130 39.18 28.33 1.10
CA LEU A 130 39.30 26.88 0.99
C LEU A 130 40.76 26.41 0.95
N ARG A 131 41.04 25.36 1.72
CA ARG A 131 42.12 24.40 1.53
C ARG A 131 41.47 23.07 1.18
N LEU A 132 41.97 22.41 0.14
CA LEU A 132 41.38 21.19 -0.42
C LEU A 132 42.39 20.06 -0.40
N GLU A 133 41.97 18.89 0.06
CA GLU A 133 42.70 17.63 -0.06
C GLU A 133 41.80 16.58 -0.72
N ILE A 134 42.36 15.77 -1.62
CA ILE A 134 41.64 14.76 -2.40
C ILE A 134 42.29 13.40 -2.17
N TYR A 135 41.48 12.39 -1.88
CA TYR A 135 41.90 11.02 -1.63
C TYR A 135 41.44 10.09 -2.75
N GLY A 136 42.31 9.18 -3.17
CA GLY A 136 42.00 8.22 -4.22
C GLY A 136 43.21 7.38 -4.65
N CYS A 137 43.03 6.59 -5.70
CA CYS A 137 44.09 5.81 -6.32
C CYS A 137 44.02 5.90 -7.86
N ARG A 138 45.13 5.59 -8.52
CA ARG A 138 45.20 5.57 -9.99
C ARG A 138 44.24 4.52 -10.54
N TYR A 139 43.47 4.91 -11.55
CA TYR A 139 42.58 4.00 -12.28
C TYR A 139 43.15 3.71 -13.69
N THR A 140 43.19 2.45 -14.08
CA THR A 140 43.63 1.97 -15.39
C THR A 140 42.59 1.02 -15.97
N SER A 141 42.32 1.14 -17.27
CA SER A 141 41.27 0.38 -17.93
C SER A 141 41.61 0.10 -19.40
N ASP A 142 40.97 -0.92 -19.96
CA ASP A 142 41.04 -1.23 -21.39
C ASP A 142 39.91 -0.54 -22.13
N VAL A 143 40.26 0.35 -23.06
CA VAL A 143 39.31 1.18 -23.80
C VAL A 143 39.42 0.90 -25.30
N ALA A 144 38.28 0.89 -25.99
CA ALA A 144 38.17 0.83 -27.44
C ALA A 144 37.19 1.91 -27.95
N SER A 145 37.51 2.51 -29.09
CA SER A 145 36.66 3.48 -29.78
C SER A 145 36.00 2.87 -31.00
N PHE A 146 34.75 3.26 -31.23
CA PHE A 146 33.87 2.86 -32.31
C PHE A 146 33.38 4.12 -33.02
N ASP A 147 33.48 4.17 -34.33
CA ASP A 147 33.17 5.33 -35.17
C ASP A 147 31.90 5.12 -36.03
N GLY A 148 31.06 4.14 -35.67
CA GLY A 148 29.92 3.71 -36.48
C GLY A 148 30.27 2.81 -37.67
N SER A 149 31.55 2.60 -37.98
CA SER A 149 32.01 1.61 -38.96
C SER A 149 32.79 0.45 -38.34
N SER A 150 33.41 0.72 -37.19
CA SER A 150 34.18 -0.23 -36.40
C SER A 150 33.26 -1.26 -35.73
N SER A 151 33.64 -2.54 -35.80
CA SER A 151 32.99 -3.63 -35.07
C SER A 151 33.95 -4.80 -34.91
N PHE A 152 33.65 -5.70 -33.98
CA PHE A 152 34.36 -6.97 -33.86
C PHE A 152 33.43 -8.10 -33.44
N VAL A 153 33.85 -9.33 -33.75
CA VAL A 153 33.12 -10.55 -33.39
C VAL A 153 34.03 -11.43 -32.55
N TYR A 154 33.54 -11.86 -31.39
CA TYR A 154 34.16 -12.83 -30.51
C TYR A 154 33.48 -14.20 -30.66
N ARG A 155 34.29 -15.25 -30.78
CA ARG A 155 33.87 -16.65 -30.82
C ARG A 155 34.45 -17.37 -29.60
N PRO A 156 33.64 -17.71 -28.58
CA PRO A 156 34.09 -18.48 -27.43
C PRO A 156 34.67 -19.83 -27.87
N SER A 157 35.77 -20.25 -27.25
CA SER A 157 36.28 -21.62 -27.45
C SER A 157 35.40 -22.63 -26.72
N VAL A 158 35.23 -23.83 -27.29
CA VAL A 158 34.34 -24.94 -26.87
C VAL A 158 34.75 -25.60 -25.53
N ARG A 159 35.27 -24.85 -24.55
CA ARG A 159 35.61 -25.32 -23.20
C ARG A 159 35.10 -24.37 -22.11
N ALA A 160 33.86 -23.91 -22.22
CA ALA A 160 33.15 -23.41 -21.05
C ALA A 160 32.44 -24.61 -20.41
N SER A 161 32.82 -24.92 -19.16
CA SER A 161 32.03 -25.79 -18.28
C SER A 161 30.59 -25.28 -18.20
N TRP A 162 29.66 -26.15 -17.83
CA TRP A 162 28.22 -25.86 -17.69
C TRP A 162 27.99 -24.90 -16.52
N ALA A 163 28.44 -23.65 -16.64
CA ALA A 163 28.23 -22.63 -15.64
C ALA A 163 26.77 -22.20 -15.69
N SER A 164 26.07 -22.34 -14.57
CA SER A 164 24.66 -21.93 -14.39
C SER A 164 24.45 -20.41 -14.50
N ILE A 165 25.54 -19.64 -14.66
CA ILE A 165 25.57 -18.18 -14.66
C ILE A 165 26.46 -17.69 -15.82
N GLU A 166 25.91 -16.84 -16.67
CA GLU A 166 26.64 -16.11 -17.72
C GLU A 166 26.58 -14.61 -17.44
N ILE A 167 27.72 -13.93 -17.52
CA ILE A 167 27.84 -12.51 -17.20
C ILE A 167 28.55 -11.78 -18.35
N ILE A 168 27.90 -10.75 -18.88
CA ILE A 168 28.51 -9.74 -19.74
C ILE A 168 28.52 -8.42 -18.97
N SER A 169 29.67 -7.79 -18.85
CA SER A 169 29.76 -6.43 -18.27
C SER A 169 30.62 -5.53 -19.12
N LEU A 170 30.25 -4.26 -19.20
CA LEU A 170 30.99 -3.23 -19.92
C LEU A 170 30.65 -1.85 -19.37
N LYS A 171 31.48 -0.86 -19.70
CA LYS A 171 31.09 0.55 -19.62
C LYS A 171 31.05 1.13 -21.02
N PHE A 172 30.09 1.99 -21.32
CA PHE A 172 30.02 2.71 -22.59
C PHE A 172 29.87 4.21 -22.39
N LYS A 173 30.23 4.96 -23.42
CA LYS A 173 30.15 6.42 -23.47
C LYS A 173 29.86 6.87 -24.90
N THR A 174 28.84 7.69 -25.11
CA THR A 174 28.44 8.15 -26.47
C THR A 174 27.70 9.48 -26.44
N MET A 175 27.67 10.17 -27.59
CA MET A 175 26.81 11.34 -27.87
C MET A 175 25.64 11.01 -28.79
N LYS A 176 25.60 9.80 -29.33
CA LYS A 176 24.51 9.35 -30.19
C LYS A 176 23.43 8.80 -29.29
N ASN A 177 22.19 9.20 -29.55
CA ASN A 177 21.03 8.68 -28.83
C ASN A 177 20.56 7.33 -29.34
N SER A 178 21.09 6.80 -30.44
CA SER A 178 20.78 5.46 -30.94
C SER A 178 22.02 4.75 -31.50
N GLY A 179 22.12 3.43 -31.29
CA GLY A 179 23.20 2.59 -31.83
C GLY A 179 23.23 1.19 -31.23
N ALA A 180 23.67 0.18 -32.00
CA ALA A 180 23.73 -1.21 -31.53
C ALA A 180 25.01 -1.53 -30.74
N LEU A 181 24.89 -1.87 -29.46
CA LEU A 181 26.04 -2.18 -28.61
C LEU A 181 26.50 -3.63 -28.77
N LEU A 182 25.60 -4.59 -28.53
CA LEU A 182 25.90 -6.01 -28.51
C LEU A 182 24.83 -6.83 -29.23
N HIS A 183 25.28 -7.83 -29.98
CA HIS A 183 24.44 -8.88 -30.55
C HIS A 183 25.00 -10.23 -30.15
N ALA A 184 24.27 -10.96 -29.30
CA ALA A 184 24.61 -12.29 -28.83
C ALA A 184 23.74 -13.31 -29.54
N LYS A 185 24.35 -14.19 -30.32
CA LYS A 185 23.69 -15.29 -31.03
C LYS A 185 24.12 -16.62 -30.41
N GLY A 186 23.17 -17.50 -30.14
CA GLY A 186 23.43 -18.82 -29.56
C GLY A 186 23.18 -19.97 -30.53
N GLN A 187 23.12 -21.19 -29.99
CA GLN A 187 22.82 -22.41 -30.76
C GLN A 187 21.29 -22.50 -30.99
N GLY A 188 20.86 -22.48 -32.25
CA GLY A 188 19.46 -22.30 -32.65
C GLY A 188 19.17 -20.88 -33.16
N ASP A 189 17.98 -20.65 -33.69
CA ASP A 189 17.57 -19.38 -34.33
C ASP A 189 17.26 -18.25 -33.32
N HIS A 190 17.84 -18.29 -32.11
CA HIS A 190 17.62 -17.29 -31.06
C HIS A 190 18.78 -16.32 -30.90
N SER A 191 18.47 -15.04 -30.73
CA SER A 191 19.44 -13.99 -30.43
C SER A 191 18.95 -12.99 -29.38
N LEU A 192 19.92 -12.43 -28.63
CA LEU A 192 19.72 -11.30 -27.73
C LEU A 192 20.43 -10.07 -28.31
N ASN A 193 19.70 -8.96 -28.41
CA ASN A 193 20.18 -7.71 -29.00
C ASN A 193 20.10 -6.59 -27.96
N MET A 194 21.24 -5.96 -27.68
CA MET A 194 21.33 -4.79 -26.80
C MET A 194 21.58 -3.54 -27.62
N VAL A 195 20.61 -2.63 -27.63
CA VAL A 195 20.58 -1.45 -28.50
C VAL A 195 20.29 -0.22 -27.68
N LEU A 196 21.04 0.86 -27.92
CA LEU A 196 20.68 2.19 -27.48
C LEU A 196 19.63 2.76 -28.44
N ASP A 197 18.50 3.22 -27.91
CA ASP A 197 17.49 3.94 -28.67
C ASP A 197 16.92 5.09 -27.85
N LYS A 198 16.91 6.30 -28.44
CA LYS A 198 16.49 7.55 -27.79
C LYS A 198 17.11 7.74 -26.39
N GLY A 199 18.39 7.41 -26.26
CA GLY A 199 19.13 7.53 -25.01
C GLY A 199 18.75 6.50 -23.93
N LYS A 200 18.01 5.44 -24.27
CA LYS A 200 17.66 4.32 -23.39
C LYS A 200 18.26 3.01 -23.88
N LEU A 201 18.65 2.12 -22.98
CA LEU A 201 19.18 0.81 -23.34
C LEU A 201 18.04 -0.20 -23.43
N LEU A 202 17.86 -0.81 -24.60
CA LEU A 202 16.82 -1.79 -24.88
C LEU A 202 17.45 -3.17 -25.09
N LEU A 203 16.84 -4.19 -24.50
CA LEU A 203 17.21 -5.59 -24.69
C LEU A 203 16.07 -6.33 -25.39
N TYR A 204 16.33 -6.81 -26.60
CA TYR A 204 15.39 -7.58 -27.40
C TYR A 204 15.79 -9.05 -27.45
N HIS A 205 14.78 -9.92 -27.42
CA HIS A 205 14.90 -11.32 -27.79
C HIS A 205 14.26 -11.54 -29.16
N GLN A 206 14.96 -12.22 -30.05
CA GLN A 206 14.50 -12.55 -31.39
C GLN A 206 14.61 -14.05 -31.63
N GLN A 207 13.61 -14.61 -32.30
CA GLN A 207 13.58 -15.98 -32.80
C GLN A 207 13.34 -15.93 -34.31
N ASP A 208 14.26 -16.46 -35.11
CA ASP A 208 14.06 -16.62 -36.55
C ASP A 208 13.27 -17.92 -36.78
N LEU A 209 12.10 -17.84 -37.42
CA LEU A 209 11.31 -19.02 -37.78
C LEU A 209 11.66 -19.42 -39.22
N LEU A 210 12.22 -20.62 -39.41
CA LEU A 210 12.37 -21.25 -40.70
C LEU A 210 11.01 -21.85 -41.11
N ASP A 211 10.30 -21.20 -42.03
CA ASP A 211 9.13 -21.82 -42.67
C ASP A 211 9.56 -22.48 -43.99
N ASP A 212 9.54 -23.82 -44.04
CA ASP A 212 9.95 -24.64 -45.20
C ASP A 212 8.82 -24.80 -46.23
N SER A 213 7.81 -23.92 -46.19
CA SER A 213 6.74 -23.93 -47.20
C SER A 213 6.22 -22.52 -47.48
N THR A 214 6.43 -22.06 -48.72
CA THR A 214 5.97 -20.81 -49.33
C THR A 214 6.92 -19.61 -49.25
N HIS A 215 7.31 -19.10 -50.42
CA HIS A 215 8.12 -17.90 -50.65
C HIS A 215 7.37 -16.59 -50.27
N LEU A 216 6.87 -16.47 -49.04
CA LEU A 216 6.22 -15.25 -48.53
C LEU A 216 6.88 -14.77 -47.22
N LEU A 217 7.81 -13.83 -47.38
CA LEU A 217 8.31 -12.81 -46.43
C LEU A 217 8.42 -13.20 -44.93
N ASN A 218 9.66 -13.44 -44.49
CA ASN A 218 10.13 -13.48 -43.10
C ASN A 218 9.53 -12.36 -42.22
N THR A 219 8.63 -12.70 -41.31
CA THR A 219 8.32 -11.85 -40.14
C THR A 219 9.00 -12.41 -38.91
N SER A 220 10.26 -12.03 -38.68
CA SER A 220 10.90 -12.23 -37.37
C SER A 220 10.32 -11.21 -36.39
N THR A 221 9.58 -11.67 -35.38
CA THR A 221 9.03 -10.81 -34.33
C THR A 221 10.02 -10.70 -33.18
N GLY A 222 10.76 -9.59 -33.11
CA GLY A 222 11.58 -9.27 -31.93
C GLY A 222 10.71 -8.84 -30.75
N LYS A 223 10.81 -9.53 -29.60
CA LYS A 223 10.13 -9.18 -28.35
C LYS A 223 11.06 -8.30 -27.49
N LEU A 224 10.59 -7.11 -27.13
CA LEU A 224 11.27 -6.28 -26.14
C LEU A 224 11.19 -6.95 -24.77
N LEU A 225 12.33 -7.24 -24.16
CA LEU A 225 12.41 -7.83 -22.83
C LEU A 225 12.54 -6.76 -21.74
N ILE A 226 13.49 -5.84 -21.91
CA ILE A 226 13.87 -4.84 -20.89
C ILE A 226 14.13 -3.48 -21.58
N SER A 227 13.72 -2.40 -20.93
CA SER A 227 14.07 -1.02 -21.29
C SER A 227 14.58 -0.31 -20.04
N LEU A 228 15.87 0.04 -20.00
CA LEU A 228 16.52 0.54 -18.79
C LEU A 228 17.50 1.68 -19.07
N GLY A 229 17.60 2.60 -18.12
CA GLY A 229 18.39 3.82 -18.24
C GLY A 229 17.71 4.89 -19.10
N SER A 230 18.24 6.11 -19.01
CA SER A 230 17.77 7.25 -19.79
C SER A 230 18.88 8.29 -19.90
N LEU A 231 18.81 9.14 -20.94
CA LEU A 231 19.79 10.18 -21.22
C LEU A 231 21.22 9.64 -21.31
N LEU A 232 21.38 8.40 -21.77
CA LEU A 232 22.68 7.70 -21.86
C LEU A 232 23.58 8.23 -23.00
N ASP A 233 23.12 9.28 -23.69
CA ASP A 233 23.81 10.05 -24.72
C ASP A 233 24.48 11.33 -24.16
N ASP A 234 24.73 11.36 -22.84
CA ASP A 234 25.30 12.49 -22.11
C ASP A 234 26.82 12.64 -22.25
N GLN A 235 27.48 11.69 -22.93
CA GLN A 235 28.94 11.58 -23.02
C GLN A 235 29.64 11.47 -21.66
N HIS A 236 29.02 10.76 -20.72
CA HIS A 236 29.66 10.18 -19.55
C HIS A 236 29.75 8.65 -19.67
N TRP A 237 30.52 8.03 -18.77
CA TRP A 237 30.61 6.58 -18.71
C TRP A 237 29.39 6.02 -17.97
N HIS A 238 28.69 5.08 -18.61
CA HIS A 238 27.61 4.29 -18.02
C HIS A 238 28.03 2.84 -17.90
N SER A 239 27.76 2.19 -16.77
CA SER A 239 28.04 0.77 -16.59
C SER A 239 26.84 -0.08 -16.99
N VAL A 240 27.08 -1.18 -17.69
CA VAL A 240 26.07 -2.15 -18.09
C VAL A 240 26.52 -3.53 -17.64
N LYS A 241 25.62 -4.27 -17.00
CA LYS A 241 25.82 -5.66 -16.61
C LYS A 241 24.61 -6.48 -17.01
N LEU A 242 24.81 -7.53 -17.78
CA LEU A 242 23.80 -8.51 -18.14
C LEU A 242 24.18 -9.83 -17.45
N GLU A 243 23.30 -10.30 -16.57
CA GLU A 243 23.49 -11.54 -15.81
C GLU A 243 22.33 -12.49 -16.07
N ARG A 244 22.64 -13.73 -16.43
CA ARG A 244 21.65 -14.79 -16.56
C ARG A 244 21.75 -15.73 -15.35
N LEU A 245 20.64 -15.93 -14.64
CA LEU A 245 20.51 -16.80 -13.48
C LEU A 245 19.37 -17.80 -13.75
N ASN A 246 19.68 -18.99 -14.26
CA ASN A 246 18.69 -20.01 -14.64
C ASN A 246 17.62 -19.47 -15.64
N THR A 247 16.39 -19.25 -15.18
CA THR A 247 15.24 -18.73 -15.93
C THR A 247 15.07 -17.22 -15.83
N HIS A 248 15.95 -16.52 -15.11
CA HIS A 248 15.91 -15.07 -14.94
C HIS A 248 17.07 -14.38 -15.65
N LEU A 249 16.78 -13.22 -16.23
CA LEU A 249 17.75 -12.35 -16.87
C LEU A 249 17.72 -10.99 -16.19
N ASN A 250 18.85 -10.57 -15.64
CA ASN A 250 19.03 -9.29 -14.96
C ASN A 250 19.84 -8.37 -15.85
N LEU A 251 19.28 -7.23 -16.23
CA LEU A 251 20.01 -6.14 -16.85
C LEU A 251 20.18 -5.02 -15.82
N THR A 252 21.42 -4.63 -15.58
CA THR A 252 21.77 -3.49 -14.74
C THR A 252 22.37 -2.40 -15.60
N VAL A 253 21.84 -1.18 -15.50
CA VAL A 253 22.40 0.03 -16.11
C VAL A 253 22.66 1.04 -15.00
N ASP A 254 23.93 1.44 -14.86
CA ASP A 254 24.46 2.18 -13.72
C ASP A 254 24.12 1.49 -12.39
N ARG A 255 23.09 1.96 -11.67
CA ARG A 255 22.62 1.39 -10.40
C ARG A 255 21.29 0.66 -10.51
N ASN A 256 20.56 0.88 -11.60
CA ASN A 256 19.21 0.35 -11.75
C ASN A 256 19.30 -1.05 -12.33
N THR A 257 18.67 -2.03 -11.68
CA THR A 257 18.57 -3.41 -12.17
C THR A 257 17.12 -3.74 -12.46
N GLN A 258 16.86 -4.32 -13.63
CA GLN A 258 15.57 -4.89 -13.99
C GLN A 258 15.74 -6.38 -14.28
N GLN A 259 14.88 -7.20 -13.68
CA GLN A 259 14.84 -8.64 -13.87
C GLN A 259 13.63 -9.03 -14.72
N VAL A 260 13.81 -9.98 -15.64
CA VAL A 260 12.73 -10.56 -16.44
C VAL A 260 12.82 -12.08 -16.42
N HIS A 261 11.65 -12.72 -16.37
CA HIS A 261 11.54 -14.17 -16.53
C HIS A 261 11.58 -14.55 -18.01
N VAL A 262 12.38 -15.56 -18.34
CA VAL A 262 12.62 -16.03 -19.71
C VAL A 262 12.12 -17.47 -19.83
N SER A 263 11.62 -17.86 -21.01
CA SER A 263 11.06 -19.22 -21.22
C SER A 263 12.08 -20.32 -20.90
N ALA A 264 11.58 -21.50 -20.52
CA ALA A 264 12.43 -22.67 -20.21
C ALA A 264 13.32 -23.13 -21.38
N GLU A 265 13.00 -22.75 -22.61
CA GLU A 265 13.84 -22.98 -23.80
C GLU A 265 15.12 -22.12 -23.77
N LEU A 266 15.04 -20.90 -23.23
CA LEU A 266 16.16 -19.97 -23.08
C LEU A 266 16.99 -20.22 -21.81
N SER A 267 16.49 -21.03 -20.86
CA SER A 267 17.26 -21.37 -19.66
C SER A 267 18.49 -22.23 -19.96
N HIS A 268 18.54 -22.88 -21.13
CA HIS A 268 19.67 -23.71 -21.59
C HIS A 268 20.44 -23.12 -22.79
N TRP A 269 20.08 -21.92 -23.24
CA TRP A 269 20.73 -21.23 -24.37
C TRP A 269 22.13 -20.73 -23.98
N HIS A 270 23.12 -20.85 -24.87
CA HIS A 270 24.49 -20.38 -24.66
C HIS A 270 24.96 -19.53 -25.84
N ILE A 271 25.84 -18.57 -25.58
CA ILE A 271 26.32 -17.64 -26.61
C ILE A 271 27.39 -18.32 -27.48
N HIS A 272 27.11 -18.45 -28.77
CA HIS A 272 28.04 -18.98 -29.78
C HIS A 272 28.89 -17.90 -30.45
N THR A 273 28.28 -16.73 -30.70
CA THR A 273 28.97 -15.56 -31.25
C THR A 273 28.50 -14.31 -30.56
N LEU A 274 29.43 -13.46 -30.16
CA LEU A 274 29.16 -12.13 -29.63
C LEU A 274 29.70 -11.08 -30.60
N SER A 275 28.82 -10.34 -31.25
CA SER A 275 29.17 -9.20 -32.11
C SER A 275 29.03 -7.90 -31.33
N VAL A 276 29.99 -7.00 -31.49
CA VAL A 276 30.08 -5.74 -30.73
C VAL A 276 30.22 -4.57 -31.68
N GLY A 277 29.40 -3.54 -31.46
CA GLY A 277 29.41 -2.30 -32.24
C GLY A 277 28.62 -2.33 -33.56
N ALA A 278 28.15 -3.49 -34.00
CA ALA A 278 27.29 -3.64 -35.19
C ALA A 278 26.37 -4.86 -35.07
N VAL A 279 25.21 -4.80 -35.73
CA VAL A 279 24.31 -5.96 -35.91
C VAL A 279 24.57 -6.55 -37.29
N GLN A 280 25.10 -7.77 -37.36
CA GLN A 280 25.14 -8.53 -38.61
C GLN A 280 23.75 -9.16 -38.84
N SER A 281 22.90 -8.53 -39.64
CA SER A 281 21.65 -9.15 -40.09
C SER A 281 21.50 -9.03 -41.61
N HIS A 282 21.67 -10.15 -42.31
CA HIS A 282 21.19 -10.27 -43.68
C HIS A 282 19.67 -10.48 -43.64
N GLY A 283 18.89 -9.50 -44.10
CA GLY A 283 17.49 -9.74 -44.53
C GLY A 283 16.34 -9.34 -43.59
N LEU A 284 16.55 -8.50 -42.57
CA LEU A 284 15.46 -8.02 -41.70
C LEU A 284 14.70 -6.83 -42.32
N GLN A 285 13.36 -6.90 -42.32
CA GLN A 285 12.49 -5.75 -42.59
C GLN A 285 12.64 -4.67 -41.50
N LYS A 286 12.34 -3.44 -41.91
CA LYS A 286 12.81 -2.14 -41.40
C LYS A 286 12.15 -1.47 -40.16
N PRO A 287 11.36 -2.06 -39.22
CA PRO A 287 10.78 -1.22 -38.17
C PRO A 287 11.43 -1.23 -36.77
N ILE A 288 12.27 -2.20 -36.37
CA ILE A 288 12.48 -2.47 -34.92
C ILE A 288 13.89 -2.17 -34.37
N LEU A 289 14.94 -2.20 -35.19
CA LEU A 289 16.32 -1.95 -34.74
C LEU A 289 16.84 -0.66 -35.37
N SER A 290 17.34 0.26 -34.54
CA SER A 290 18.14 1.40 -34.99
C SER A 290 19.22 0.89 -35.94
N ASN A 291 19.08 1.13 -37.25
CA ASN A 291 19.96 0.63 -38.32
C ASN A 291 21.36 1.31 -38.29
N ARG A 292 21.81 1.70 -37.10
CA ARG A 292 22.99 2.49 -36.81
C ARG A 292 23.90 1.66 -35.91
N ASN A 293 25.12 1.46 -36.37
CA ASN A 293 26.20 0.90 -35.57
C ASN A 293 26.53 1.85 -34.40
N PHE A 294 27.21 1.32 -33.38
CA PHE A 294 27.64 2.11 -32.24
C PHE A 294 28.75 3.11 -32.63
N ASP A 295 28.59 4.35 -32.20
CA ASP A 295 29.57 5.42 -32.32
C ASP A 295 29.80 5.98 -30.91
N GLY A 296 31.00 5.75 -30.36
CA GLY A 296 31.31 5.97 -28.96
C GLY A 296 32.49 5.13 -28.47
N CYS A 297 32.65 5.02 -27.16
CA CYS A 297 33.73 4.27 -26.53
C CYS A 297 33.20 3.18 -25.61
N LEU A 298 33.90 2.05 -25.58
CA LEU A 298 33.69 0.97 -24.61
C LEU A 298 34.90 0.84 -23.68
N GLU A 299 34.64 0.59 -22.40
CA GLU A 299 35.65 0.36 -21.36
C GLU A 299 35.38 -0.97 -20.66
N ASN A 300 36.42 -1.77 -20.44
CA ASN A 300 36.41 -3.04 -19.68
C ASN A 300 35.26 -3.98 -20.11
N LEU A 301 35.15 -4.29 -21.40
CA LEU A 301 34.19 -5.27 -21.89
C LEU A 301 34.63 -6.69 -21.52
N LEU A 302 33.90 -7.27 -20.57
CA LEU A 302 34.15 -8.57 -19.96
C LEU A 302 33.03 -9.56 -20.32
N TYR A 303 33.41 -10.76 -20.72
CA TYR A 303 32.52 -11.92 -20.86
C TYR A 303 33.06 -13.04 -19.97
N ASN A 304 32.32 -13.42 -18.91
CA ASN A 304 32.76 -14.39 -17.90
C ASN A 304 34.22 -14.15 -17.45
N GLU A 305 34.52 -12.92 -17.00
CA GLU A 305 35.87 -12.45 -16.59
C GLU A 305 36.92 -12.30 -17.71
N ILE A 306 36.61 -12.69 -18.95
CA ILE A 306 37.52 -12.54 -20.10
C ILE A 306 37.35 -11.14 -20.70
N ASN A 307 38.42 -10.34 -20.66
CA ASN A 307 38.46 -9.01 -21.28
C ASN A 307 38.63 -9.09 -22.79
N LEU A 308 37.55 -8.84 -23.52
CA LEU A 308 37.50 -8.98 -24.97
C LEU A 308 38.30 -7.89 -25.70
N ILE A 309 38.39 -6.68 -25.13
CA ILE A 309 39.20 -5.59 -25.71
C ILE A 309 40.68 -5.97 -25.70
N ASN A 310 41.15 -6.58 -24.61
CA ASN A 310 42.53 -7.07 -24.51
C ASN A 310 42.82 -8.19 -25.51
N LEU A 311 41.87 -9.11 -25.76
CA LEU A 311 42.02 -10.13 -26.80
C LEU A 311 42.16 -9.54 -28.20
N VAL A 312 41.42 -8.46 -28.50
CA VAL A 312 41.56 -7.75 -29.78
C VAL A 312 42.93 -7.08 -29.89
N LYS A 313 43.42 -6.43 -28.81
CA LYS A 313 44.76 -5.81 -28.77
C LYS A 313 45.87 -6.83 -29.08
N GLN A 314 45.70 -8.06 -28.63
CA GLN A 314 46.66 -9.15 -28.80
C GLN A 314 46.50 -9.93 -30.11
N ASN A 315 45.54 -9.56 -30.98
CA ASN A 315 45.21 -10.29 -32.21
C ASN A 315 44.95 -11.80 -31.98
N SER A 316 44.18 -12.12 -30.93
CA SER A 316 43.78 -13.51 -30.65
C SER A 316 42.95 -14.10 -31.81
N SER A 317 43.13 -15.40 -32.09
CA SER A 317 42.36 -16.12 -33.12
C SER A 317 40.85 -16.23 -32.80
N GLN A 318 40.45 -15.98 -31.56
CA GLN A 318 39.06 -16.00 -31.11
C GLN A 318 38.29 -14.72 -31.50
N VAL A 319 38.97 -13.66 -31.94
CA VAL A 319 38.36 -12.38 -32.27
C VAL A 319 38.67 -11.98 -33.72
N THR A 320 37.69 -11.41 -34.40
CA THR A 320 37.87 -10.82 -35.74
C THR A 320 37.35 -9.38 -35.75
N GLY A 321 38.22 -8.43 -36.09
CA GLY A 321 37.89 -7.01 -36.19
C GLY A 321 39.12 -6.12 -36.00
N ARG A 322 39.03 -4.84 -36.37
CA ARG A 322 40.06 -3.83 -36.09
C ARG A 322 39.43 -2.68 -35.32
N MET A 323 40.13 -2.19 -34.29
CA MET A 323 39.65 -1.13 -33.42
C MET A 323 40.78 -0.19 -33.01
N THR A 324 40.40 1.02 -32.61
CA THR A 324 41.31 2.00 -32.02
C THR A 324 41.24 1.91 -30.50
N PHE A 325 42.38 1.73 -29.83
CA PHE A 325 42.44 1.49 -28.38
C PHE A 325 42.57 2.77 -27.54
N SER A 326 41.94 3.85 -27.99
CA SER A 326 41.92 5.15 -27.34
C SER A 326 40.55 5.79 -27.54
N CYS A 327 40.02 6.48 -26.54
CA CYS A 327 38.79 7.25 -26.68
C CYS A 327 39.13 8.69 -27.06
N SER A 328 38.85 9.09 -28.30
CA SER A 328 38.93 10.49 -28.75
C SER A 328 37.63 11.21 -28.42
N GLU A 329 37.71 12.29 -27.65
CA GLU A 329 36.51 12.95 -27.12
C GLU A 329 36.31 14.33 -27.80
N PRO A 330 35.22 14.53 -28.56
CA PRO A 330 34.86 15.86 -29.03
C PRO A 330 34.40 16.72 -27.85
N VAL A 331 34.96 17.92 -27.72
CA VAL A 331 34.52 18.88 -26.68
C VAL A 331 33.21 19.52 -27.14
N SER A 332 32.11 19.16 -26.48
CA SER A 332 30.79 19.78 -26.67
C SER A 332 30.37 20.50 -25.39
N VAL A 333 30.38 21.83 -25.43
CA VAL A 333 29.97 22.67 -24.30
C VAL A 333 28.48 22.94 -24.40
N ALA A 334 27.73 22.55 -23.37
CA ALA A 334 26.30 22.82 -23.23
C ALA A 334 26.06 23.89 -22.16
N VAL A 335 24.90 24.53 -22.23
CA VAL A 335 24.39 25.45 -21.21
C VAL A 335 23.03 24.97 -20.73
N THR A 336 22.84 24.96 -19.41
CA THR A 336 21.57 24.61 -18.77
C THR A 336 20.88 25.87 -18.25
N PHE A 337 19.62 26.02 -18.61
CA PHE A 337 18.69 27.02 -18.08
C PHE A 337 17.90 26.36 -16.96
N THR A 338 18.30 26.60 -15.70
CA THR A 338 17.74 25.92 -14.53
C THR A 338 16.39 26.49 -14.10
N ASP A 339 16.18 27.78 -14.32
CA ASP A 339 14.94 28.49 -14.01
C ASP A 339 14.41 29.28 -15.21
N SER A 340 13.14 29.66 -15.16
CA SER A 340 12.46 30.39 -16.23
C SER A 340 12.86 31.88 -16.36
N HIS A 341 13.70 32.40 -15.48
CA HIS A 341 14.26 33.75 -15.56
C HIS A 341 15.68 33.76 -16.18
N GLY A 342 16.27 32.59 -16.39
CA GLY A 342 17.58 32.43 -17.00
C GLY A 342 17.62 32.94 -18.44
N PHE A 343 18.69 33.64 -18.81
CA PHE A 343 18.89 34.13 -20.17
C PHE A 343 20.37 34.15 -20.55
N LEU A 344 20.63 34.00 -21.85
CA LEU A 344 21.91 34.25 -22.48
C LEU A 344 21.75 35.36 -23.53
N GLN A 345 22.43 36.48 -23.32
CA GLN A 345 22.48 37.62 -24.24
C GLN A 345 23.76 37.55 -25.08
N LEU A 346 23.63 37.54 -26.40
CA LEU A 346 24.76 37.58 -27.35
C LEU A 346 24.63 38.81 -28.27
N PRO A 347 25.76 39.46 -28.63
CA PRO A 347 25.78 40.55 -29.58
C PRO A 347 25.57 40.05 -31.02
N GLY A 348 24.99 40.90 -31.87
CA GLY A 348 24.82 40.64 -33.30
C GLY A 348 26.14 40.63 -34.06
N LEU A 349 26.12 40.04 -35.26
CA LEU A 349 27.30 39.98 -36.13
C LEU A 349 27.33 41.15 -37.11
N ALA A 350 28.53 41.68 -37.37
CA ALA A 350 28.75 42.68 -38.42
C ALA A 350 28.40 42.15 -39.83
N SER A 351 28.48 40.83 -40.06
CA SER A 351 28.15 40.20 -41.35
C SER A 351 26.65 40.20 -41.68
N TRP A 352 25.77 40.52 -40.73
CA TRP A 352 24.32 40.60 -40.97
C TRP A 352 23.90 41.79 -41.81
N SER A 353 24.76 42.81 -41.94
CA SER A 353 24.55 43.90 -42.90
C SER A 353 24.50 43.43 -44.36
N SER A 354 24.94 42.19 -44.65
CA SER A 354 24.94 41.58 -45.99
C SER A 354 23.60 40.92 -46.38
N GLY A 355 22.61 40.91 -45.48
CA GLY A 355 21.25 40.41 -45.76
C GLY A 355 21.01 38.91 -45.51
N LEU A 356 22.05 38.11 -45.28
CA LEU A 356 21.94 36.70 -44.87
C LEU A 356 22.00 36.58 -43.34
N VAL A 357 20.96 36.01 -42.75
CA VAL A 357 20.90 35.69 -41.31
C VAL A 357 20.64 34.20 -41.13
N SER A 358 21.52 33.51 -40.42
CA SER A 358 21.35 32.12 -39.99
C SER A 358 21.66 32.00 -38.50
N VAL A 359 20.75 31.42 -37.74
CA VAL A 359 20.95 31.06 -36.33
C VAL A 359 20.65 29.58 -36.19
N MET A 360 21.64 28.80 -35.76
CA MET A 360 21.49 27.36 -35.53
C MET A 360 21.83 27.03 -34.08
N LEU A 361 21.04 26.15 -33.47
CA LEU A 361 21.25 25.65 -32.12
C LEU A 361 20.73 24.21 -31.99
N GLN A 362 21.18 23.50 -30.96
CA GLN A 362 20.51 22.30 -30.48
C GLN A 362 19.91 22.54 -29.11
N PHE A 363 18.72 22.02 -28.86
CA PHE A 363 18.08 22.08 -27.56
C PHE A 363 17.51 20.73 -27.13
N ARG A 364 17.38 20.54 -25.82
CA ARG A 364 16.57 19.45 -25.24
C ARG A 364 15.86 19.92 -23.97
N THR A 365 14.62 19.48 -23.78
CA THR A 365 13.79 19.81 -22.62
C THR A 365 12.70 18.77 -22.39
N TRP A 366 12.12 18.75 -21.19
CA TRP A 366 10.88 18.03 -20.87
C TRP A 366 9.65 18.95 -20.91
N ASN A 367 9.85 20.26 -20.86
CA ASN A 367 8.76 21.24 -20.81
C ASN A 367 8.05 21.32 -22.17
N LYS A 368 6.72 21.39 -22.15
CA LYS A 368 5.89 21.54 -23.35
C LYS A 368 5.95 22.94 -23.97
N ALA A 369 6.44 23.92 -23.21
CA ALA A 369 6.55 25.32 -23.63
C ALA A 369 7.80 26.01 -23.06
N GLY A 370 8.31 27.01 -23.76
CA GLY A 370 9.45 27.84 -23.32
C GLY A 370 10.06 28.68 -24.45
N LEU A 371 10.51 29.90 -24.14
CA LEU A 371 11.14 30.80 -25.11
C LEU A 371 12.58 30.37 -25.44
N LEU A 372 12.88 30.03 -26.69
CA LEU A 372 14.24 29.64 -27.10
C LEU A 372 15.09 30.83 -27.55
N LEU A 373 14.53 31.75 -28.34
CA LEU A 373 15.24 32.90 -28.89
C LEU A 373 14.29 34.09 -29.07
N THR A 374 14.76 35.29 -28.74
CA THR A 374 14.08 36.55 -29.09
C THR A 374 15.07 37.68 -29.39
N PHE A 375 14.67 38.61 -30.26
CA PHE A 375 15.37 39.85 -30.55
C PHE A 375 14.42 40.90 -31.13
N ALA A 376 14.79 42.18 -30.98
CA ALA A 376 14.03 43.31 -31.50
C ALA A 376 14.32 43.55 -32.99
N LEU A 377 13.29 43.98 -33.73
CA LEU A 377 13.36 44.32 -35.16
C LEU A 377 13.53 45.84 -35.32
N GLN A 378 14.59 46.27 -36.01
CA GLN A 378 14.95 47.70 -36.12
C GLN A 378 13.99 48.55 -36.95
N GLN A 379 13.25 47.97 -37.91
CA GLN A 379 12.45 48.76 -38.87
C GLN A 379 10.95 48.91 -38.51
N GLN A 380 10.42 48.22 -37.48
CA GLN A 380 8.96 48.15 -37.23
C GLN A 380 8.48 48.16 -35.76
N GLU A 381 9.27 48.61 -34.77
CA GLU A 381 8.89 48.53 -33.33
C GLU A 381 8.29 47.15 -32.96
N GLY A 382 8.93 46.08 -33.46
CA GLY A 382 8.45 44.71 -33.33
C GLY A 382 9.50 43.76 -32.77
N SER A 383 9.07 42.58 -32.36
CA SER A 383 9.93 41.53 -31.80
C SER A 383 9.65 40.20 -32.47
N LEU A 384 10.72 39.42 -32.66
CA LEU A 384 10.64 38.04 -33.08
C LEU A 384 10.78 37.12 -31.87
N PHE A 385 9.94 36.09 -31.80
CA PHE A 385 9.97 35.08 -30.77
C PHE A 385 10.00 33.70 -31.39
N LEU A 386 11.04 32.92 -31.08
CA LEU A 386 11.12 31.50 -31.37
C LEU A 386 10.92 30.75 -30.06
N TYR A 387 9.84 30.00 -29.94
CA TYR A 387 9.44 29.37 -28.68
C TYR A 387 8.84 27.99 -28.91
N LEU A 388 8.86 27.17 -27.88
CA LEU A 388 8.16 25.91 -27.85
C LEU A 388 6.73 26.14 -27.35
N SER A 389 5.75 25.53 -28.00
CA SER A 389 4.35 25.51 -27.56
C SER A 389 3.67 24.21 -28.01
N GLU A 390 2.96 23.56 -27.10
CA GLU A 390 2.28 22.28 -27.36
C GLU A 390 3.21 21.24 -28.02
N THR A 391 4.48 21.19 -27.58
CA THR A 391 5.52 20.27 -28.11
C THR A 391 5.98 20.54 -29.55
N ARG A 392 5.61 21.69 -30.13
CA ARG A 392 6.05 22.15 -31.47
C ARG A 392 6.85 23.43 -31.37
N LEU A 393 7.79 23.62 -32.27
CA LEU A 393 8.52 24.87 -32.40
C LEU A 393 7.64 25.88 -33.14
N ARG A 394 7.48 27.08 -32.57
CA ARG A 394 6.72 28.17 -33.17
C ARG A 394 7.58 29.41 -33.31
N LEU A 395 7.37 30.14 -34.40
CA LEU A 395 7.97 31.43 -34.66
C LEU A 395 6.86 32.47 -34.77
N LEU A 396 6.92 33.51 -33.93
CA LEU A 396 5.98 34.62 -33.90
C LEU A 396 6.71 35.93 -34.19
N ILE A 397 6.16 36.72 -35.11
CA ILE A 397 6.58 38.12 -35.34
C ILE A 397 5.44 39.03 -34.90
N SER A 398 5.70 39.88 -33.90
CA SER A 398 4.72 40.84 -33.36
C SER A 398 5.20 42.28 -33.54
N THR A 399 4.29 43.18 -33.90
CA THR A 399 4.49 44.65 -33.86
C THR A 399 3.58 45.26 -32.79
N ALA A 400 3.70 46.56 -32.52
CA ALA A 400 2.99 47.25 -31.44
C ALA A 400 1.46 47.04 -31.43
N ASP A 401 0.82 46.79 -32.59
CA ASP A 401 -0.65 46.69 -32.70
C ASP A 401 -1.21 45.38 -33.27
N LYS A 402 -0.40 44.47 -33.86
CA LYS A 402 -0.87 43.18 -34.45
C LYS A 402 0.20 42.08 -34.50
N VAL A 403 -0.25 40.83 -34.44
CA VAL A 403 0.53 39.64 -34.86
C VAL A 403 0.63 39.63 -36.39
N LEU A 404 1.87 39.66 -36.91
CA LEU A 404 2.11 39.70 -38.35
C LEU A 404 2.28 38.32 -38.98
N LEU A 405 2.77 37.33 -38.22
CA LEU A 405 3.10 36.01 -38.73
C LEU A 405 3.25 34.99 -37.60
N GLU A 406 2.70 33.78 -37.80
CA GLU A 406 2.98 32.60 -36.98
C GLU A 406 3.38 31.42 -37.90
N LEU A 407 4.56 30.82 -37.66
CA LEU A 407 5.00 29.57 -38.29
C LEU A 407 5.14 28.48 -37.23
N SER A 408 4.93 27.22 -37.62
CA SER A 408 5.13 26.07 -36.74
C SER A 408 5.87 24.93 -37.44
N ALA A 409 6.84 24.32 -36.76
CA ALA A 409 7.62 23.19 -37.27
C ALA A 409 7.89 22.13 -36.18
N GLY A 410 8.10 20.88 -36.59
CA GLY A 410 8.38 19.75 -35.71
C GLY A 410 7.18 19.26 -34.88
N SER A 411 7.40 18.19 -34.11
CA SER A 411 6.42 17.63 -33.17
C SER A 411 7.13 16.84 -32.07
N ARG A 412 6.54 16.76 -30.86
CA ARG A 412 7.09 15.99 -29.72
C ARG A 412 8.50 16.42 -29.29
N LEU A 413 8.83 17.71 -29.43
CA LEU A 413 10.17 18.25 -29.14
C LEU A 413 10.52 18.39 -27.64
N ASN A 414 9.72 17.76 -26.77
CA ASN A 414 9.87 17.76 -25.32
C ASN A 414 10.08 16.33 -24.78
N ASP A 415 10.76 15.50 -25.56
CA ASP A 415 11.02 14.08 -25.28
C ASP A 415 12.40 13.84 -24.62
N GLY A 416 13.05 14.92 -24.18
CA GLY A 416 14.38 14.89 -23.58
C GLY A 416 15.52 14.64 -24.57
N GLN A 417 15.24 14.47 -25.86
CA GLN A 417 16.25 14.28 -26.89
C GLN A 417 16.80 15.61 -27.40
N TRP A 418 18.02 15.58 -27.95
CA TRP A 418 18.61 16.72 -28.64
C TRP A 418 17.95 16.94 -30.00
N HIS A 419 17.29 18.08 -30.17
CA HIS A 419 16.74 18.54 -31.44
C HIS A 419 17.58 19.67 -32.02
N SER A 420 17.84 19.63 -33.33
CA SER A 420 18.49 20.74 -34.04
C SER A 420 17.45 21.71 -34.56
N VAL A 421 17.72 23.01 -34.39
CA VAL A 421 16.89 24.10 -34.87
C VAL A 421 17.73 25.06 -35.68
N GLU A 422 17.24 25.41 -36.85
CA GLU A 422 17.89 26.35 -37.76
C GLU A 422 16.85 27.40 -38.21
N LEU A 423 17.16 28.67 -37.92
CA LEU A 423 16.41 29.84 -38.38
C LEU A 423 17.24 30.52 -39.46
N THR A 424 16.72 30.63 -40.66
CA THR A 424 17.41 31.24 -41.81
C THR A 424 16.56 32.31 -42.48
N SER A 425 17.19 33.41 -42.88
CA SER A 425 16.61 34.48 -43.69
C SER A 425 17.55 34.76 -44.87
N GLU A 426 17.11 34.38 -46.06
CA GLU A 426 17.83 34.53 -47.34
C GLU A 426 16.85 35.00 -48.41
N GLU A 427 17.22 36.00 -49.23
CA GLU A 427 16.39 36.50 -50.35
C GLU A 427 14.92 36.84 -49.96
N ASN A 428 14.70 37.48 -48.80
CA ASN A 428 13.38 37.75 -48.20
C ASN A 428 12.55 36.49 -47.85
N ARG A 429 13.16 35.31 -47.80
CA ARG A 429 12.53 34.07 -47.34
C ARG A 429 13.03 33.71 -45.95
N LEU A 430 12.12 33.74 -44.98
CA LEU A 430 12.35 33.32 -43.60
C LEU A 430 11.93 31.86 -43.44
N SER A 431 12.81 31.00 -42.94
CA SER A 431 12.50 29.60 -42.66
C SER A 431 12.96 29.15 -41.28
N ILE A 432 12.17 28.27 -40.67
CA ILE A 432 12.53 27.48 -39.49
C ILE A 432 12.58 26.02 -39.88
N THR A 433 13.69 25.35 -39.54
CA THR A 433 13.92 23.92 -39.80
C THR A 433 14.23 23.21 -38.50
N VAL A 434 13.60 22.05 -38.28
CA VAL A 434 13.84 21.17 -37.12
C VAL A 434 14.37 19.82 -37.61
N ASP A 435 15.43 19.28 -37.01
CA ASP A 435 16.01 17.94 -37.25
C ASP A 435 16.37 17.53 -38.70
N ARG A 436 16.16 18.43 -39.69
CA ARG A 436 16.43 18.24 -41.12
C ARG A 436 15.63 17.10 -41.79
N ASP A 437 14.46 16.77 -41.24
CA ASP A 437 13.52 15.75 -41.78
C ASP A 437 12.41 16.37 -42.68
N GLU A 438 11.73 15.53 -43.47
CA GLU A 438 10.58 15.95 -44.31
C GLU A 438 9.39 16.42 -43.45
N GLY A 439 8.81 17.59 -43.77
CA GLY A 439 7.73 18.21 -42.98
C GLY A 439 8.20 19.00 -41.74
N ALA A 440 9.51 19.08 -41.52
CA ALA A 440 10.11 19.78 -40.38
C ALA A 440 10.57 21.21 -40.71
N THR A 441 10.24 21.74 -41.88
CA THR A 441 10.56 23.10 -42.33
C THR A 441 9.29 23.91 -42.56
N ALA A 442 9.19 25.11 -41.97
CA ALA A 442 8.15 26.08 -42.27
C ALA A 442 8.80 27.39 -42.77
N HIS A 443 8.22 28.03 -43.78
CA HIS A 443 8.81 29.23 -44.39
C HIS A 443 7.75 30.27 -44.78
N THR A 444 8.18 31.52 -44.92
CA THR A 444 7.37 32.64 -45.40
C THR A 444 8.24 33.66 -46.13
N SER A 445 7.61 34.61 -46.82
CA SER A 445 8.27 35.70 -47.54
C SER A 445 8.22 37.00 -46.73
N VAL A 446 9.01 37.09 -45.66
CA VAL A 446 9.13 38.30 -44.82
C VAL A 446 10.61 38.71 -44.73
N PRO A 447 10.96 39.96 -45.07
CA PRO A 447 12.32 40.46 -44.94
C PRO A 447 12.71 40.61 -43.46
N LEU A 448 13.88 40.08 -43.09
CA LEU A 448 14.47 40.24 -41.76
C LEU A 448 15.73 41.12 -41.88
N SER A 449 15.73 42.27 -41.22
CA SER A 449 16.89 43.18 -41.16
C SER A 449 17.49 43.16 -39.76
N LEU A 450 18.68 42.57 -39.64
CA LEU A 450 19.49 42.53 -38.42
C LEU A 450 20.80 43.28 -38.66
N THR A 451 21.29 43.97 -37.63
CA THR A 451 22.54 44.73 -37.66
C THR A 451 23.47 44.29 -36.53
N SER A 452 24.72 44.78 -36.55
CA SER A 452 25.70 44.52 -35.48
C SER A 452 25.22 44.94 -34.09
N ASP A 453 24.32 45.92 -34.00
CA ASP A 453 23.82 46.46 -32.72
C ASP A 453 22.69 45.60 -32.13
N SER A 454 22.17 44.64 -32.90
CA SER A 454 21.09 43.76 -32.49
C SER A 454 21.53 42.87 -31.32
N GLN A 455 20.65 42.69 -30.34
CA GLN A 455 20.90 41.87 -29.16
C GLN A 455 20.03 40.62 -29.23
N LEU A 456 20.65 39.44 -29.22
CA LEU A 456 19.95 38.17 -29.23
C LEU A 456 19.86 37.63 -27.82
N PHE A 457 18.65 37.25 -27.42
CA PHE A 457 18.39 36.67 -26.12
C PHE A 457 17.93 35.23 -26.29
N PHE A 458 18.67 34.29 -25.71
CA PHE A 458 18.36 32.87 -25.69
C PHE A 458 17.80 32.47 -24.34
N GLY A 459 16.80 31.59 -24.35
CA GLY A 459 16.15 31.00 -23.19
C GLY A 459 15.21 31.92 -22.40
N GLY A 460 15.47 33.21 -22.40
CA GLY A 460 14.69 34.21 -21.67
C GLY A 460 15.22 35.59 -21.98
N CYS A 461 14.64 36.63 -21.41
CA CYS A 461 15.20 37.97 -21.50
C CYS A 461 14.75 38.84 -20.32
N PRO A 462 15.51 39.88 -19.93
CA PRO A 462 15.19 40.72 -18.78
C PRO A 462 13.95 41.61 -19.05
N ASP A 463 13.01 41.67 -18.10
CA ASP A 463 11.74 42.45 -18.21
C ASP A 463 11.95 43.93 -18.57
N GLN A 464 13.09 44.52 -18.20
CA GLN A 464 13.42 45.91 -18.52
C GLN A 464 13.88 46.13 -19.97
N LYS A 465 14.31 45.09 -20.69
CA LYS A 465 14.91 45.17 -22.02
C LYS A 465 14.07 44.54 -23.13
N CYS A 466 13.11 43.69 -22.76
CA CYS A 466 12.21 43.02 -23.69
C CYS A 466 10.85 42.82 -23.00
N ARG A 467 9.76 42.81 -23.76
CA ARG A 467 8.44 42.41 -23.27
C ARG A 467 8.19 40.97 -23.70
N ASN A 468 8.59 40.01 -22.88
CA ASN A 468 8.43 38.58 -23.18
C ASN A 468 7.01 38.10 -22.81
N PRO A 469 6.17 37.68 -23.77
CA PRO A 469 4.83 37.17 -23.47
C PRO A 469 4.83 35.67 -23.07
N PHE A 470 5.98 34.98 -23.17
CA PHE A 470 6.10 33.55 -22.91
C PHE A 470 6.89 33.27 -21.63
N ARG A 471 6.70 32.09 -21.04
CA ARG A 471 7.59 31.61 -19.96
C ARG A 471 9.00 31.36 -20.53
N GLY A 472 10.03 31.71 -19.76
CA GLY A 472 11.40 31.37 -20.13
C GLY A 472 11.61 29.86 -20.23
N PHE A 473 12.53 29.47 -21.10
CA PHE A 473 12.93 28.10 -21.34
C PHE A 473 13.72 27.54 -20.16
N GLN A 474 13.38 26.30 -19.80
CA GLN A 474 14.18 25.46 -18.93
C GLN A 474 14.57 24.23 -19.73
N GLY A 475 15.86 23.89 -19.73
CA GLY A 475 16.42 22.90 -20.62
C GLY A 475 17.88 23.17 -20.93
N CYS A 476 18.42 22.44 -21.90
CA CYS A 476 19.80 22.60 -22.32
C CYS A 476 19.91 23.14 -23.74
N LEU A 477 20.91 23.98 -23.99
CA LEU A 477 21.33 24.44 -25.32
C LEU A 477 22.77 24.04 -25.60
N ARG A 478 23.08 23.67 -26.85
CA ARG A 478 24.46 23.47 -27.34
C ARG A 478 24.55 23.78 -28.84
N LEU A 479 25.78 23.76 -29.37
CA LEU A 479 26.06 23.98 -30.79
C LEU A 479 25.40 25.26 -31.35
N VAL A 480 25.41 26.33 -30.53
CA VAL A 480 24.89 27.64 -30.94
C VAL A 480 25.84 28.22 -31.98
N SER A 481 25.33 28.62 -33.14
CA SER A 481 26.10 29.27 -34.19
C SER A 481 25.31 30.41 -34.84
N LEU A 482 26.04 31.44 -35.25
CA LEU A 482 25.52 32.65 -35.87
C LEU A 482 26.22 32.81 -37.23
N ASN A 483 25.47 32.78 -38.33
CA ASN A 483 25.98 32.75 -39.72
C ASN A 483 27.07 31.67 -39.93
N GLY A 484 26.85 30.48 -39.38
CA GLY A 484 27.80 29.37 -39.45
C GLY A 484 29.04 29.51 -38.55
N GLN A 485 29.22 30.63 -37.84
CA GLN A 485 30.28 30.75 -36.84
C GLN A 485 29.81 30.21 -35.48
N PRO A 486 30.48 29.19 -34.91
CA PRO A 486 30.11 28.64 -33.61
C PRO A 486 30.40 29.65 -32.49
N VAL A 487 29.46 29.76 -31.56
CA VAL A 487 29.60 30.58 -30.35
C VAL A 487 30.44 29.83 -29.34
N ASP A 488 31.54 30.44 -28.90
CA ASP A 488 32.39 29.89 -27.86
C ASP A 488 31.77 30.14 -26.47
N LEU A 489 31.03 29.14 -25.99
CA LEU A 489 30.36 29.18 -24.69
C LEU A 489 31.35 29.21 -23.50
N ILE A 490 32.61 28.83 -23.70
CA ILE A 490 33.64 28.98 -22.66
C ILE A 490 34.02 30.45 -22.50
N LYS A 491 34.02 31.25 -23.57
CA LYS A 491 34.16 32.72 -23.44
C LYS A 491 32.98 33.36 -22.73
N VAL A 492 31.77 32.82 -22.92
CA VAL A 492 30.58 33.24 -22.17
C VAL A 492 30.75 32.97 -20.67
N GLN A 493 31.16 31.76 -20.29
CA GLN A 493 31.44 31.41 -18.89
C GLN A 493 32.48 32.33 -18.24
N ARG A 494 33.46 32.77 -19.02
CA ARG A 494 34.51 33.71 -18.58
C ARG A 494 34.07 35.18 -18.59
N ARG A 495 32.81 35.47 -18.95
CA ARG A 495 32.27 36.82 -19.15
C ARG A 495 33.08 37.66 -20.14
N LEU A 496 33.70 37.01 -21.13
CA LEU A 496 34.42 37.65 -22.23
C LEU A 496 33.54 37.84 -23.47
N LEU A 497 32.38 37.17 -23.51
CA LEU A 497 31.42 37.23 -24.60
C LEU A 497 30.00 37.23 -24.04
N GLY A 498 29.19 38.21 -24.44
CA GLY A 498 27.79 38.30 -24.03
C GLY A 498 27.57 38.57 -22.54
N ASN A 499 26.31 38.47 -22.13
CA ASN A 499 25.88 38.59 -20.73
C ASN A 499 24.89 37.46 -20.41
N TYR A 500 24.81 37.01 -19.16
CA TYR A 500 23.89 35.95 -18.78
C TYR A 500 23.46 36.04 -17.32
N SER A 501 22.34 35.40 -17.00
CA SER A 501 21.86 35.20 -15.63
C SER A 501 21.33 33.78 -15.46
N ASN A 502 21.58 33.20 -14.28
CA ASN A 502 21.04 31.91 -13.84
C ASN A 502 21.27 30.75 -14.83
N LEU A 503 22.48 30.66 -15.38
CA LEU A 503 22.89 29.58 -16.27
C LEU A 503 23.96 28.72 -15.62
N GLN A 504 23.88 27.40 -15.84
CA GLN A 504 24.99 26.49 -15.61
C GLN A 504 25.67 26.21 -16.95
N ILE A 505 26.93 26.62 -17.10
CA ILE A 505 27.68 26.49 -18.35
C ILE A 505 28.65 25.30 -18.25
N ASP A 506 28.87 24.63 -19.38
CA ASP A 506 29.72 23.45 -19.52
C ASP A 506 29.12 22.20 -18.84
N MET A 507 27.78 22.11 -18.85
CA MET A 507 27.01 20.93 -18.44
C MET A 507 25.59 20.98 -19.01
N CYS A 508 24.94 19.82 -19.07
CA CYS A 508 23.51 19.71 -19.28
C CYS A 508 22.83 18.98 -18.10
N GLY A 509 22.22 19.74 -17.19
CA GLY A 509 21.59 19.24 -15.97
C GLY A 509 20.15 18.72 -16.13
N ILE A 510 19.79 18.21 -17.31
CA ILE A 510 18.47 17.60 -17.53
C ILE A 510 18.39 16.25 -16.80
N ILE A 511 17.25 15.96 -16.19
CA ILE A 511 17.00 14.74 -15.40
C ILE A 511 15.74 14.07 -15.94
N ASP A 512 15.78 12.76 -16.18
CA ASP A 512 14.58 11.97 -16.48
C ASP A 512 13.98 11.44 -15.17
N ARG A 513 12.90 12.07 -14.71
CA ARG A 513 12.13 11.72 -13.50
C ARG A 513 11.14 10.58 -13.71
N CYS A 514 11.04 10.04 -14.93
CA CYS A 514 10.22 8.89 -15.27
C CYS A 514 11.04 7.62 -15.53
N SER A 515 12.34 7.63 -15.23
CA SER A 515 13.24 6.49 -15.45
C SER A 515 14.22 6.29 -14.28
N PRO A 516 13.93 5.40 -13.31
CA PRO A 516 12.76 4.51 -13.27
C PRO A 516 11.46 5.27 -13.00
N SER A 517 10.34 4.70 -13.44
CA SER A 517 9.02 5.29 -13.18
C SER A 517 8.64 5.12 -11.73
N HIS A 518 8.33 6.22 -11.04
CA HIS A 518 7.74 6.20 -9.70
C HIS A 518 6.21 6.03 -9.71
N CYS A 519 5.60 5.88 -10.88
CA CYS A 519 4.18 5.56 -11.01
C CYS A 519 3.98 4.06 -10.84
N GLU A 520 3.22 3.67 -9.82
CA GLU A 520 2.93 2.30 -9.45
C GLU A 520 1.74 1.73 -10.23
N HIS A 521 1.52 0.41 -10.07
CA HIS A 521 0.37 -0.31 -10.61
C HIS A 521 0.11 -0.07 -12.11
N GLY A 522 1.18 0.08 -12.90
CA GLY A 522 1.08 0.32 -14.35
C GLY A 522 0.66 1.75 -14.74
N GLY A 523 0.69 2.70 -13.81
CA GLY A 523 0.44 4.12 -14.06
C GLY A 523 1.40 4.70 -15.10
N ARG A 524 0.89 5.54 -16.00
CA ARG A 524 1.72 6.14 -17.07
C ARG A 524 2.41 7.41 -16.57
N CYS A 525 3.74 7.40 -16.52
CA CYS A 525 4.54 8.56 -16.14
C CYS A 525 4.67 9.58 -17.28
N THR A 526 4.51 10.86 -16.94
CA THR A 526 4.87 12.01 -17.76
C THR A 526 5.64 13.01 -16.91
N GLN A 527 6.41 13.92 -17.52
CA GLN A 527 7.25 14.82 -16.75
C GLN A 527 7.40 16.22 -17.36
N SER A 528 7.93 17.11 -16.54
CA SER A 528 8.38 18.46 -16.83
C SER A 528 9.80 18.64 -16.29
N TRP A 529 10.35 19.85 -16.41
CA TRP A 529 11.67 20.18 -15.87
C TRP A 529 11.77 19.98 -14.35
N SER A 530 10.72 20.30 -13.60
CA SER A 530 10.73 20.30 -12.13
C SER A 530 9.96 19.13 -11.50
N THR A 531 9.05 18.49 -12.21
CA THR A 531 8.15 17.49 -11.59
C THR A 531 7.74 16.40 -12.58
N PHE A 532 7.25 15.28 -12.06
CA PHE A 532 6.62 14.20 -12.82
C PHE A 532 5.15 14.05 -12.40
N HIS A 533 4.37 13.41 -13.26
CA HIS A 533 2.93 13.17 -13.08
C HIS A 533 2.58 11.74 -13.50
N CYS A 534 1.77 11.09 -12.68
CA CYS A 534 1.26 9.76 -12.96
C CYS A 534 -0.20 9.82 -13.44
N ASN A 535 -0.48 9.17 -14.57
CA ASN A 535 -1.85 8.95 -15.00
C ASN A 535 -2.34 7.57 -14.52
N CYS A 536 -3.24 7.58 -13.53
CA CYS A 536 -3.81 6.40 -12.88
C CYS A 536 -5.19 5.99 -13.42
N SER A 537 -5.60 6.51 -14.58
CA SER A 537 -6.98 6.31 -15.08
C SER A 537 -7.31 4.85 -15.34
N ASN A 538 -6.33 4.07 -15.80
CA ASN A 538 -6.52 2.68 -16.22
C ASN A 538 -5.87 1.65 -15.27
N SER A 539 -5.41 2.06 -14.08
CA SER A 539 -4.75 1.15 -13.14
C SER A 539 -5.70 0.54 -12.10
N GLY A 540 -6.82 1.21 -11.79
CA GLY A 540 -7.63 0.88 -10.61
C GLY A 540 -7.18 1.59 -9.32
N TYR A 541 -6.11 2.40 -9.40
CA TYR A 541 -5.49 3.10 -8.28
C TYR A 541 -5.57 4.63 -8.46
N ARG A 542 -5.27 5.39 -7.42
CA ARG A 542 -5.30 6.86 -7.32
C ARG A 542 -4.11 7.38 -6.50
N GLY A 543 -4.07 8.69 -6.25
CA GLY A 543 -2.95 9.37 -5.59
C GLY A 543 -1.89 9.84 -6.60
N ALA A 544 -0.94 10.66 -6.14
CA ALA A 544 0.07 11.26 -7.01
C ALA A 544 1.01 10.24 -7.69
N THR A 545 1.20 9.06 -7.10
CA THR A 545 2.03 7.96 -7.61
C THR A 545 1.23 6.73 -8.05
N CYS A 546 -0.11 6.80 -8.04
CA CYS A 546 -0.98 5.64 -8.25
C CYS A 546 -0.79 4.52 -7.20
N HIS A 547 -0.38 4.87 -5.98
CA HIS A 547 -0.14 3.92 -4.90
C HIS A 547 -1.45 3.41 -4.29
N SER A 548 -2.35 4.31 -3.88
CA SER A 548 -3.56 3.91 -3.15
C SER A 548 -4.67 3.39 -4.04
N THR A 549 -5.33 2.31 -3.59
CA THR A 549 -6.47 1.73 -4.30
C THR A 549 -7.70 2.67 -4.34
N LYS A 550 -8.51 2.51 -5.39
CA LYS A 550 -9.85 3.13 -5.50
C LYS A 550 -10.95 2.26 -4.90
N TYR A 551 -10.68 0.99 -4.62
CA TYR A 551 -11.67 -0.01 -4.25
C TYR A 551 -11.51 -0.43 -2.79
N GLU A 552 -12.54 -1.05 -2.22
CA GLU A 552 -12.45 -1.60 -0.86
C GLU A 552 -11.79 -2.99 -0.85
N GLN A 553 -11.20 -3.35 0.28
CA GLN A 553 -10.43 -4.58 0.42
C GLN A 553 -11.27 -5.85 0.49
N ASN A 554 -12.56 -5.75 0.83
CA ASN A 554 -13.48 -6.89 0.85
C ASN A 554 -14.95 -6.44 0.77
N CYS A 555 -15.84 -7.42 0.64
CA CYS A 555 -17.27 -7.19 0.58
C CYS A 555 -17.87 -6.67 1.91
N GLU A 556 -17.28 -7.00 3.06
CA GLU A 556 -17.75 -6.54 4.38
C GLU A 556 -17.60 -5.01 4.49
N MET A 557 -16.49 -4.45 3.97
CA MET A 557 -16.26 -3.02 3.91
C MET A 557 -17.31 -2.28 3.07
N TYR A 558 -17.71 -2.85 1.93
CA TYR A 558 -18.82 -2.29 1.15
C TYR A 558 -20.15 -2.35 1.92
N LYS A 559 -20.45 -3.47 2.60
CA LYS A 559 -21.65 -3.57 3.46
C LYS A 559 -21.66 -2.51 4.56
N HIS A 560 -20.52 -2.26 5.21
CA HIS A 560 -20.39 -1.22 6.24
C HIS A 560 -20.57 0.21 5.72
N LYS A 561 -20.35 0.45 4.43
CA LYS A 561 -20.66 1.72 3.75
C LYS A 561 -22.13 1.86 3.33
N GLY A 562 -22.96 0.84 3.57
CA GLY A 562 -24.37 0.82 3.20
C GLY A 562 -24.64 0.33 1.78
N ASN A 563 -23.68 -0.34 1.14
CA ASN A 563 -23.90 -0.95 -0.17
C ASN A 563 -24.70 -2.27 -0.05
N ALA A 564 -25.50 -2.59 -1.08
CA ALA A 564 -26.27 -3.82 -1.17
C ALA A 564 -25.54 -4.92 -1.96
N SER A 565 -26.08 -6.13 -1.99
CA SER A 565 -25.56 -7.25 -2.79
C SER A 565 -25.37 -6.89 -4.27
N GLY A 566 -24.27 -7.32 -4.88
CA GLY A 566 -23.95 -6.99 -6.27
C GLY A 566 -22.51 -7.32 -6.66
N HIS A 567 -22.12 -6.92 -7.88
CA HIS A 567 -20.74 -7.04 -8.34
C HIS A 567 -19.92 -5.82 -7.93
N TYR A 568 -18.78 -6.08 -7.27
CA TYR A 568 -17.87 -5.04 -6.80
C TYR A 568 -16.43 -5.39 -7.16
N TYR A 569 -15.65 -4.35 -7.48
CA TYR A 569 -14.20 -4.49 -7.50
C TYR A 569 -13.71 -4.55 -6.07
N VAL A 570 -12.90 -5.56 -5.75
CA VAL A 570 -12.31 -5.81 -4.45
C VAL A 570 -10.81 -5.89 -4.62
N ASP A 571 -10.09 -5.15 -3.79
CA ASP A 571 -8.63 -5.06 -3.82
C ASP A 571 -8.05 -5.56 -2.50
N VAL A 572 -7.84 -6.86 -2.42
CA VAL A 572 -7.60 -7.62 -1.17
C VAL A 572 -6.38 -7.19 -0.37
N ASP A 573 -5.35 -6.65 -1.01
CA ASP A 573 -4.13 -6.16 -0.38
C ASP A 573 -3.99 -4.63 -0.46
N GLY A 574 -4.97 -3.93 -1.02
CA GLY A 574 -5.00 -2.47 -1.06
C GLY A 574 -3.91 -1.89 -1.94
N SER A 575 -2.81 -1.39 -1.35
CA SER A 575 -1.69 -0.79 -2.08
C SER A 575 -0.58 -1.80 -2.41
N GLY A 576 -0.89 -3.10 -2.29
CA GLY A 576 0.01 -4.21 -2.57
C GLY A 576 0.03 -4.62 -4.05
N PRO A 577 0.81 -5.66 -4.41
CA PRO A 577 1.02 -6.07 -5.80
C PRO A 577 -0.19 -6.77 -6.45
N ILE A 578 -1.17 -7.25 -5.68
CA ILE A 578 -2.33 -7.97 -6.20
C ILE A 578 -3.29 -6.97 -6.82
N LYS A 579 -3.72 -7.22 -8.06
CA LYS A 579 -4.63 -6.30 -8.75
C LYS A 579 -6.05 -6.40 -8.20
N PRO A 580 -6.88 -5.34 -8.33
CA PRO A 580 -8.29 -5.42 -8.01
C PRO A 580 -9.02 -6.44 -8.89
N GLN A 581 -9.93 -7.21 -8.29
CA GLN A 581 -10.76 -8.20 -8.98
C GLN A 581 -12.24 -7.89 -8.88
N LEU A 582 -13.00 -8.23 -9.92
CA LEU A 582 -14.45 -8.13 -9.88
C LEU A 582 -15.04 -9.41 -9.26
N VAL A 583 -15.72 -9.29 -8.13
CA VAL A 583 -16.38 -10.41 -7.43
C VAL A 583 -17.86 -10.12 -7.18
N TYR A 584 -18.64 -11.16 -6.95
CA TYR A 584 -20.02 -11.00 -6.50
C TYR A 584 -20.07 -11.01 -4.96
N CYS A 585 -20.49 -9.90 -4.38
CA CYS A 585 -20.75 -9.77 -2.95
C CYS A 585 -22.22 -10.09 -2.66
N ASN A 586 -22.49 -11.20 -1.99
CA ASN A 586 -23.81 -11.54 -1.47
C ASN A 586 -23.90 -11.12 0.00
N MET A 587 -24.44 -9.93 0.22
CA MET A 587 -24.61 -9.26 1.51
C MET A 587 -26.01 -9.57 2.06
N THR A 588 -26.06 -10.41 3.08
CA THR A 588 -27.26 -10.73 3.87
C THR A 588 -27.18 -10.06 5.25
N GLU A 589 -28.26 -10.06 6.03
CA GLU A 589 -28.26 -9.45 7.37
C GLU A 589 -27.17 -10.05 8.28
N ASP A 590 -27.02 -11.38 8.25
CA ASP A 590 -26.11 -12.14 9.11
C ASP A 590 -24.70 -12.34 8.52
N LYS A 591 -24.56 -12.46 7.20
CA LYS A 591 -23.27 -12.76 6.55
C LYS A 591 -23.03 -11.99 5.26
N THR A 592 -21.77 -11.73 4.96
CA THR A 592 -21.34 -11.14 3.68
C THR A 592 -20.43 -12.11 2.94
N TRP A 593 -20.94 -12.69 1.88
CA TRP A 593 -20.21 -13.68 1.09
C TRP A 593 -19.53 -13.05 -0.11
N VAL A 594 -18.23 -13.31 -0.25
CA VAL A 594 -17.49 -13.21 -1.51
C VAL A 594 -17.75 -14.49 -2.29
N VAL A 595 -18.33 -14.38 -3.49
CA VAL A 595 -18.63 -15.52 -4.36
C VAL A 595 -17.76 -15.44 -5.61
N ILE A 596 -16.89 -16.42 -5.80
CA ILE A 596 -15.97 -16.51 -6.95
C ILE A 596 -16.38 -17.71 -7.81
N GLN A 597 -16.69 -17.41 -9.07
CA GLN A 597 -17.16 -18.38 -10.05
C GLN A 597 -15.99 -19.00 -10.83
N HIS A 598 -16.22 -20.17 -11.39
CA HIS A 598 -15.33 -20.81 -12.36
C HIS A 598 -16.11 -21.21 -13.62
N ASN A 599 -15.40 -21.71 -14.63
CA ASN A 599 -15.91 -22.02 -15.97
C ASN A 599 -17.11 -23.00 -16.05
N ASN A 600 -17.41 -23.78 -15.01
CA ASN A 600 -18.48 -24.79 -15.04
C ASN A 600 -18.99 -25.18 -13.64
N THR A 601 -20.09 -24.58 -13.20
CA THR A 601 -20.76 -24.91 -11.93
C THR A 601 -21.99 -25.82 -12.06
N GLU A 602 -22.27 -26.27 -13.28
CA GLU A 602 -23.46 -27.08 -13.59
C GLU A 602 -23.19 -28.57 -13.40
N LEU A 603 -24.25 -29.33 -13.13
CA LEU A 603 -24.16 -30.79 -13.02
C LEU A 603 -23.77 -31.39 -14.39
N THR A 604 -22.55 -31.92 -14.48
CA THR A 604 -21.96 -32.39 -15.73
C THR A 604 -21.92 -33.92 -15.78
N SER A 605 -22.66 -34.52 -16.73
CA SER A 605 -22.63 -35.97 -16.95
C SER A 605 -21.41 -36.40 -17.74
N VAL A 606 -20.82 -37.53 -17.36
CA VAL A 606 -19.58 -38.06 -17.93
C VAL A 606 -19.86 -39.28 -18.80
N GLN A 607 -19.26 -39.32 -20.00
CA GLN A 607 -19.29 -40.47 -20.90
C GLN A 607 -17.90 -41.05 -21.10
N ALA A 608 -17.79 -42.38 -21.16
CA ALA A 608 -16.53 -43.08 -21.34
C ALA A 608 -15.98 -42.91 -22.78
N SER A 609 -14.73 -42.47 -22.90
CA SER A 609 -14.00 -42.45 -24.18
C SER A 609 -13.23 -43.76 -24.38
N ALA A 610 -13.17 -44.28 -25.61
CA ALA A 610 -12.51 -45.55 -25.92
C ALA A 610 -10.98 -45.57 -25.68
N ASP A 611 -10.33 -44.39 -25.63
CA ASP A 611 -8.86 -44.24 -25.56
C ASP A 611 -8.29 -43.85 -24.19
N ARG A 612 -9.12 -43.55 -23.17
CA ARG A 612 -8.64 -43.11 -21.84
C ARG A 612 -9.40 -43.79 -20.70
N ASN A 613 -8.64 -44.28 -19.70
CA ASN A 613 -9.18 -44.98 -18.51
C ASN A 613 -9.69 -44.02 -17.42
N GLN A 614 -9.34 -42.73 -17.51
CA GLN A 614 -9.68 -41.68 -16.55
C GLN A 614 -10.03 -40.40 -17.31
N LEU A 615 -11.03 -39.67 -16.80
CA LEU A 615 -11.39 -38.33 -17.28
C LEU A 615 -10.87 -37.28 -16.30
N SER A 616 -10.21 -36.24 -16.81
CA SER A 616 -9.79 -35.07 -16.02
C SER A 616 -10.62 -33.84 -16.38
N ALA A 617 -11.26 -33.21 -15.41
CA ALA A 617 -11.92 -31.91 -15.55
C ALA A 617 -11.10 -30.83 -14.83
N HIS A 618 -10.89 -29.67 -15.46
CA HIS A 618 -10.15 -28.54 -14.89
C HIS A 618 -11.06 -27.32 -14.75
N PHE A 619 -10.92 -26.59 -13.65
CA PHE A 619 -11.76 -25.44 -13.32
C PHE A 619 -10.96 -24.15 -13.35
N ASP A 620 -11.23 -23.34 -14.37
CA ASP A 620 -10.65 -22.02 -14.53
C ASP A 620 -11.52 -21.01 -13.77
N TYR A 621 -10.96 -20.41 -12.73
CA TYR A 621 -11.63 -19.39 -11.92
C TYR A 621 -11.58 -18.03 -12.61
N SER A 622 -12.56 -17.16 -12.31
CA SER A 622 -12.57 -15.78 -12.81
C SER A 622 -11.49 -14.88 -12.21
N SER A 623 -10.73 -15.38 -11.23
CA SER A 623 -9.74 -14.65 -10.43
C SER A 623 -8.37 -15.30 -10.57
N GLU A 624 -7.31 -14.49 -10.54
CA GLU A 624 -5.92 -14.94 -10.60
C GLU A 624 -5.51 -15.68 -9.32
N GLU A 625 -4.43 -16.47 -9.39
CA GLU A 625 -3.99 -17.34 -8.29
C GLU A 625 -3.72 -16.59 -6.99
N GLU A 626 -3.02 -15.47 -7.09
CA GLU A 626 -2.66 -14.62 -5.96
C GLU A 626 -3.91 -14.04 -5.28
N GLN A 627 -4.92 -13.68 -6.08
CA GLN A 627 -6.19 -13.15 -5.59
C GLN A 627 -7.01 -14.23 -4.85
N LEU A 628 -7.11 -15.43 -5.42
CA LEU A 628 -7.81 -16.56 -4.79
C LEU A 628 -7.19 -16.90 -3.42
N ALA A 629 -5.86 -17.03 -3.38
CA ALA A 629 -5.15 -17.32 -2.15
C ALA A 629 -5.36 -16.23 -1.09
N ALA A 630 -5.28 -14.95 -1.47
CA ALA A 630 -5.49 -13.84 -0.56
C ALA A 630 -6.91 -13.81 0.02
N VAL A 631 -7.96 -14.00 -0.80
CA VAL A 631 -9.35 -14.06 -0.32
C VAL A 631 -9.54 -15.20 0.69
N ILE A 632 -9.02 -16.40 0.39
CA ILE A 632 -9.16 -17.56 1.27
C ILE A 632 -8.46 -17.34 2.62
N VAL A 633 -7.25 -16.79 2.60
CA VAL A 633 -6.45 -16.56 3.81
C VAL A 633 -7.08 -15.49 4.71
N GLN A 634 -7.54 -14.38 4.13
CA GLN A 634 -8.12 -13.25 4.87
C GLN A 634 -9.53 -13.53 5.41
N SER A 635 -10.27 -14.42 4.75
CA SER A 635 -11.63 -14.78 5.18
C SER A 635 -11.62 -15.63 6.45
N ASP A 636 -12.61 -15.41 7.32
CA ASP A 636 -12.80 -16.25 8.51
C ASP A 636 -13.13 -17.68 8.09
N TYR A 637 -14.06 -17.82 7.14
CA TYR A 637 -14.61 -19.08 6.69
C TYR A 637 -14.75 -19.12 5.16
N CYS A 638 -14.45 -20.28 4.56
CA CYS A 638 -14.70 -20.55 3.16
C CYS A 638 -15.34 -21.93 2.99
N GLU A 639 -16.23 -22.04 2.02
CA GLU A 639 -16.88 -23.28 1.62
C GLU A 639 -16.93 -23.43 0.10
N GLN A 640 -16.96 -24.68 -0.36
CA GLN A 640 -17.23 -25.04 -1.74
C GLN A 640 -18.01 -26.35 -1.83
N GLU A 641 -19.05 -26.39 -2.67
CA GLU A 641 -19.84 -27.60 -2.91
C GLU A 641 -19.07 -28.57 -3.81
N LEU A 642 -19.01 -29.83 -3.42
CA LEU A 642 -18.48 -30.92 -4.24
C LEU A 642 -19.44 -32.11 -4.19
N SER A 643 -19.97 -32.47 -5.35
CA SER A 643 -20.91 -33.59 -5.51
C SER A 643 -20.44 -34.57 -6.57
N PHE A 644 -20.49 -35.86 -6.23
CA PHE A 644 -20.31 -36.96 -7.16
C PHE A 644 -21.58 -37.81 -7.22
N HIS A 645 -22.16 -37.91 -8.40
CA HIS A 645 -23.30 -38.78 -8.70
C HIS A 645 -22.82 -39.98 -9.48
N CYS A 646 -23.27 -41.16 -9.10
CA CYS A 646 -22.79 -42.41 -9.66
C CYS A 646 -23.92 -43.39 -9.93
N ARG A 647 -23.67 -44.25 -10.91
CA ARG A 647 -24.42 -45.47 -11.16
C ARG A 647 -23.43 -46.52 -11.63
N ARG A 648 -23.18 -47.54 -10.81
CA ARG A 648 -22.13 -48.55 -11.03
C ARG A 648 -20.72 -47.97 -11.27
N SER A 649 -20.44 -46.81 -10.67
CA SER A 649 -19.18 -46.09 -10.76
C SER A 649 -18.69 -45.80 -9.35
N ARG A 650 -17.52 -46.31 -8.99
CA ARG A 650 -16.98 -46.22 -7.62
C ARG A 650 -15.98 -45.08 -7.47
N LEU A 651 -15.84 -44.57 -6.25
CA LEU A 651 -14.86 -43.56 -5.87
C LEU A 651 -13.55 -44.22 -5.43
N PHE A 652 -13.64 -45.24 -4.58
CA PHE A 652 -12.51 -45.93 -3.98
C PHE A 652 -12.41 -47.38 -4.48
N ASN A 653 -11.17 -47.91 -4.55
CA ASN A 653 -10.92 -49.27 -5.04
C ASN A 653 -10.95 -50.30 -3.90
N THR A 654 -10.13 -50.09 -2.87
CA THR A 654 -10.10 -50.84 -1.60
C THR A 654 -9.68 -49.89 -0.47
N LEU A 655 -9.91 -50.25 0.80
CA LEU A 655 -9.54 -49.43 1.97
C LEU A 655 -8.07 -48.96 1.95
N ASP A 656 -7.17 -49.79 1.43
CA ASP A 656 -5.72 -49.52 1.33
C ASP A 656 -5.23 -49.23 -0.11
N GLY A 657 -6.09 -49.35 -1.11
CA GLY A 657 -5.73 -49.20 -2.54
C GLY A 657 -5.75 -47.76 -3.05
N ALA A 658 -5.23 -47.55 -4.26
CA ALA A 658 -5.34 -46.26 -4.95
C ALA A 658 -6.81 -45.97 -5.31
N PRO A 659 -7.32 -44.74 -5.06
CA PRO A 659 -8.68 -44.36 -5.41
C PRO A 659 -8.91 -44.42 -6.92
N PHE A 660 -10.14 -44.71 -7.36
CA PHE A 660 -10.50 -44.57 -8.77
C PHE A 660 -10.69 -43.11 -9.15
N SER A 661 -11.28 -42.33 -8.24
CA SER A 661 -11.58 -40.92 -8.45
C SER A 661 -11.08 -40.07 -7.28
N TRP A 662 -10.47 -38.93 -7.59
CA TRP A 662 -9.95 -37.98 -6.59
C TRP A 662 -10.06 -36.56 -7.13
N TRP A 663 -9.91 -35.58 -6.25
CA TRP A 663 -9.89 -34.18 -6.61
C TRP A 663 -8.55 -33.54 -6.24
N VAL A 664 -8.22 -32.43 -6.89
CA VAL A 664 -7.03 -31.65 -6.60
C VAL A 664 -7.48 -30.26 -6.17
N GLY A 665 -6.97 -29.77 -5.05
CA GLY A 665 -7.29 -28.43 -4.56
C GLY A 665 -6.27 -27.89 -3.57
N GLY A 666 -6.42 -26.60 -3.26
CA GLY A 666 -5.45 -25.83 -2.49
C GLY A 666 -4.71 -24.80 -3.34
N PRO A 667 -3.68 -24.15 -2.78
CA PRO A 667 -2.90 -23.11 -3.44
C PRO A 667 -2.05 -23.64 -4.60
N GLY A 668 -1.76 -22.77 -5.58
CA GLY A 668 -0.94 -23.07 -6.74
C GLY A 668 -1.53 -24.20 -7.61
N SER A 669 -0.73 -25.22 -7.89
CA SER A 669 -1.18 -26.41 -8.63
C SER A 669 -2.15 -27.30 -7.84
N GLY A 670 -2.34 -27.04 -6.54
CA GLY A 670 -3.14 -27.84 -5.63
C GLY A 670 -2.48 -29.16 -5.23
N GLN A 671 -3.07 -29.81 -4.23
CA GLN A 671 -2.68 -31.12 -3.72
C GLN A 671 -3.80 -32.14 -3.96
N ILE A 672 -3.42 -33.41 -4.15
CA ILE A 672 -4.38 -34.51 -4.32
C ILE A 672 -5.13 -34.75 -3.01
N GLN A 673 -6.45 -34.83 -3.11
CA GLN A 673 -7.37 -35.04 -2.02
C GLN A 673 -8.17 -36.32 -2.23
N ASN A 674 -8.17 -37.17 -1.21
CA ASN A 674 -8.73 -38.53 -1.27
C ASN A 674 -10.02 -38.66 -0.45
N HIS A 675 -10.70 -37.56 -0.14
CA HIS A 675 -11.96 -37.51 0.59
C HIS A 675 -13.00 -36.80 -0.29
N TRP A 676 -14.29 -37.06 -0.09
CA TRP A 676 -15.36 -36.46 -0.88
C TRP A 676 -16.30 -35.61 -0.02
N GLY A 677 -17.19 -34.85 -0.68
CA GLY A 677 -17.98 -33.76 -0.08
C GLY A 677 -18.45 -34.03 1.36
N GLY A 678 -18.20 -33.08 2.26
CA GLY A 678 -18.56 -33.13 3.68
C GLY A 678 -17.66 -33.99 4.57
N ALA A 679 -16.67 -34.71 4.02
CA ALA A 679 -15.70 -35.47 4.81
C ALA A 679 -14.46 -34.65 5.22
N LEU A 680 -13.78 -35.09 6.28
CA LEU A 680 -12.54 -34.47 6.78
C LEU A 680 -11.33 -34.82 5.88
N PRO A 681 -10.35 -33.92 5.73
CA PRO A 681 -9.12 -34.21 5.00
C PRO A 681 -8.40 -35.46 5.53
N GLY A 682 -7.95 -36.32 4.61
CA GLY A 682 -7.26 -37.57 4.96
C GLY A 682 -8.16 -38.72 5.44
N SER A 683 -9.47 -38.49 5.64
CA SER A 683 -10.40 -39.53 6.13
C SER A 683 -10.57 -40.70 5.17
N ARG A 684 -10.46 -40.47 3.86
CA ARG A 684 -10.84 -41.42 2.79
C ARG A 684 -12.32 -41.85 2.86
N GLN A 685 -13.20 -40.95 3.28
CA GLN A 685 -14.63 -41.19 3.41
C GLN A 685 -15.42 -40.10 2.69
N CYS A 686 -16.74 -40.28 2.64
CA CYS A 686 -17.73 -39.29 2.25
C CYS A 686 -18.52 -38.81 3.48
N ALA A 687 -19.35 -37.76 3.36
CA ALA A 687 -20.17 -37.26 4.46
C ALA A 687 -20.97 -38.37 5.17
N CYS A 688 -21.53 -39.32 4.42
CA CYS A 688 -22.34 -40.38 4.99
C CYS A 688 -21.54 -41.36 5.86
N GLY A 689 -20.26 -41.55 5.52
CA GLY A 689 -19.35 -42.44 6.27
C GLY A 689 -19.00 -41.86 7.63
N LEU A 690 -18.81 -40.54 7.72
CA LEU A 690 -18.57 -39.87 9.00
C LEU A 690 -19.82 -39.79 9.90
N GLN A 691 -21.00 -39.80 9.29
CA GLN A 691 -22.29 -39.71 9.99
C GLN A 691 -22.91 -41.07 10.30
N ASP A 692 -22.23 -42.17 9.92
CA ASP A 692 -22.73 -43.55 10.03
C ASP A 692 -24.14 -43.74 9.43
N ASN A 693 -24.41 -43.08 8.29
CA ASN A 693 -25.74 -43.07 7.64
C ASN A 693 -25.72 -43.35 6.13
N CYS A 694 -24.63 -43.95 5.60
CA CYS A 694 -24.60 -44.39 4.20
C CYS A 694 -25.72 -45.41 3.90
N LEU A 695 -26.14 -45.48 2.63
CA LEU A 695 -27.18 -46.41 2.16
C LEU A 695 -26.84 -47.87 2.47
N ASP A 696 -25.56 -48.19 2.44
CA ASP A 696 -25.00 -49.48 2.85
C ASP A 696 -23.91 -49.23 3.90
N SER A 697 -24.13 -49.71 5.13
CA SER A 697 -23.21 -49.55 6.25
C SER A 697 -21.87 -50.27 6.06
N SER A 698 -21.72 -51.07 5.01
CA SER A 698 -20.47 -51.77 4.66
C SER A 698 -19.47 -50.87 3.90
N PHE A 699 -19.89 -49.68 3.45
CA PHE A 699 -19.09 -48.76 2.65
C PHE A 699 -19.07 -47.37 3.29
N TYR A 700 -17.97 -46.65 3.09
CA TYR A 700 -17.77 -45.28 3.62
C TYR A 700 -18.26 -44.17 2.68
N CYS A 701 -18.80 -44.56 1.52
CA CYS A 701 -19.37 -43.70 0.49
C CYS A 701 -20.49 -44.47 -0.23
N ASN A 702 -21.57 -43.77 -0.60
CA ASN A 702 -22.71 -44.39 -1.27
C ASN A 702 -22.33 -44.94 -2.65
N CYS A 703 -21.41 -44.27 -3.35
CA CYS A 703 -20.98 -44.66 -4.69
C CYS A 703 -20.10 -45.93 -4.74
N ASP A 704 -19.52 -46.33 -3.63
CA ASP A 704 -18.69 -47.54 -3.57
C ASP A 704 -19.50 -48.84 -3.49
N ALA A 705 -20.79 -48.75 -3.14
CA ALA A 705 -21.72 -49.88 -3.10
C ALA A 705 -22.08 -50.46 -4.50
N ASP A 706 -21.66 -49.78 -5.59
CA ASP A 706 -21.77 -50.25 -6.98
C ASP A 706 -23.21 -50.56 -7.46
N TYR A 707 -24.21 -49.85 -6.93
CA TYR A 707 -25.62 -50.05 -7.28
C TYR A 707 -25.96 -49.62 -8.73
N ASP A 708 -26.95 -50.30 -9.33
CA ASP A 708 -27.51 -49.97 -10.67
C ASP A 708 -28.58 -48.85 -10.61
N GLN A 709 -28.73 -48.22 -9.45
CA GLN A 709 -29.52 -47.00 -9.25
C GLN A 709 -28.57 -45.81 -9.08
N TRP A 710 -29.08 -44.60 -9.28
CA TRP A 710 -28.28 -43.40 -8.99
C TRP A 710 -28.13 -43.23 -7.49
N ALA A 711 -26.89 -43.07 -7.05
CA ALA A 711 -26.53 -42.63 -5.71
C ALA A 711 -25.64 -41.39 -5.82
N ASP A 712 -25.49 -40.67 -4.72
CA ASP A 712 -24.62 -39.51 -4.66
C ASP A 712 -23.87 -39.41 -3.33
N ASP A 713 -22.68 -38.82 -3.44
CA ASP A 713 -21.85 -38.42 -2.33
C ASP A 713 -21.60 -36.90 -2.47
N SER A 714 -22.51 -36.13 -1.89
CA SER A 714 -22.53 -34.67 -1.94
C SER A 714 -22.16 -34.06 -0.58
N GLY A 715 -21.45 -32.93 -0.59
CA GLY A 715 -21.26 -32.14 0.62
C GLY A 715 -20.40 -30.90 0.43
N LEU A 716 -20.24 -30.14 1.51
CA LEU A 716 -19.43 -28.92 1.55
C LEU A 716 -17.99 -29.24 1.96
N LEU A 717 -17.04 -28.68 1.23
CA LEU A 717 -15.64 -28.62 1.58
C LEU A 717 -15.39 -27.31 2.34
N THR A 718 -14.90 -27.40 3.58
CA THR A 718 -14.78 -26.23 4.48
C THR A 718 -13.34 -25.97 4.96
N HIS A 719 -12.39 -26.83 4.58
CA HIS A 719 -10.99 -26.72 5.00
C HIS A 719 -10.23 -25.83 4.02
N LYS A 720 -9.88 -24.61 4.47
CA LYS A 720 -9.30 -23.55 3.64
C LYS A 720 -8.02 -23.97 2.92
N ASP A 721 -7.16 -24.76 3.58
CA ASP A 721 -5.87 -25.21 3.02
C ASP A 721 -6.03 -26.10 1.76
N ASN A 722 -7.20 -26.71 1.57
CA ASN A 722 -7.51 -27.58 0.45
C ASN A 722 -8.40 -26.89 -0.61
N LEU A 723 -8.82 -25.64 -0.38
CA LEU A 723 -9.63 -24.87 -1.32
C LEU A 723 -8.74 -23.96 -2.18
N PRO A 724 -9.17 -23.62 -3.41
CA PRO A 724 -10.39 -24.10 -4.08
C PRO A 724 -10.16 -25.44 -4.81
N VAL A 725 -11.24 -26.08 -5.28
CA VAL A 725 -11.19 -27.26 -6.15
C VAL A 725 -10.66 -26.87 -7.54
N ARG A 726 -9.49 -27.37 -7.93
CA ARG A 726 -8.79 -27.04 -9.19
C ARG A 726 -9.09 -28.03 -10.31
N SER A 727 -9.17 -29.31 -9.97
CA SER A 727 -9.47 -30.34 -10.95
C SER A 727 -10.08 -31.58 -10.31
N LEU A 728 -10.76 -32.36 -11.14
CA LEU A 728 -11.32 -33.65 -10.81
C LEU A 728 -10.75 -34.71 -11.72
N VAL A 729 -10.35 -35.85 -11.16
CA VAL A 729 -10.02 -37.05 -11.90
C VAL A 729 -11.06 -38.10 -11.58
N LEU A 730 -11.79 -38.54 -12.61
CA LEU A 730 -12.88 -39.49 -12.51
C LEU A 730 -12.49 -40.80 -13.19
N GLY A 731 -12.48 -41.86 -12.41
CA GLY A 731 -12.18 -43.23 -12.86
C GLY A 731 -13.40 -44.13 -12.85
N ASP A 732 -13.17 -45.40 -13.16
CA ASP A 732 -14.18 -46.47 -13.13
C ASP A 732 -15.34 -46.32 -14.16
N LEU A 733 -15.09 -45.59 -15.25
CA LEU A 733 -16.07 -45.25 -16.27
C LEU A 733 -16.19 -46.28 -17.42
N GLN A 734 -15.19 -47.14 -17.58
CA GLN A 734 -15.15 -48.11 -18.70
C GLN A 734 -15.98 -49.38 -18.45
N ARG A 735 -16.41 -49.63 -17.21
CA ARG A 735 -17.24 -50.79 -16.89
C ARG A 735 -18.62 -50.65 -17.56
N PRO A 736 -19.17 -51.70 -18.19
CA PRO A 736 -20.49 -51.63 -18.81
C PRO A 736 -21.55 -51.16 -17.82
N ARG A 737 -22.36 -50.17 -18.23
CA ARG A 737 -23.39 -49.48 -17.42
C ARG A 737 -22.87 -48.55 -16.33
N SER A 738 -21.55 -48.37 -16.18
CA SER A 738 -20.98 -47.32 -15.33
C SER A 738 -21.33 -45.95 -15.91
N LYS A 739 -21.90 -45.09 -15.07
CA LYS A 739 -22.18 -43.69 -15.37
C LYS A 739 -21.83 -42.84 -14.17
N ALA A 740 -21.28 -41.67 -14.43
CA ALA A 740 -20.99 -40.68 -13.40
C ALA A 740 -21.44 -39.29 -13.85
N ALA A 741 -21.74 -38.43 -12.90
CA ALA A 741 -21.88 -37.00 -13.09
C ALA A 741 -21.27 -36.27 -11.90
N TYR A 742 -20.74 -35.08 -12.11
CA TYR A 742 -20.13 -34.29 -11.05
C TYR A 742 -20.67 -32.87 -11.04
N LYS A 743 -20.60 -32.23 -9.88
CA LYS A 743 -20.88 -30.80 -9.72
C LYS A 743 -19.86 -30.20 -8.76
N VAL A 744 -19.29 -29.07 -9.15
CA VAL A 744 -18.43 -28.23 -8.29
C VAL A 744 -19.08 -26.85 -8.23
N GLY A 745 -19.41 -26.39 -7.03
CA GLY A 745 -20.02 -25.08 -6.82
C GLY A 745 -18.98 -23.95 -6.83
N PRO A 746 -19.42 -22.69 -6.86
CA PRO A 746 -18.51 -21.56 -6.71
C PRO A 746 -17.81 -21.58 -5.35
N LEU A 747 -16.61 -20.99 -5.28
CA LEU A 747 -15.93 -20.73 -4.01
C LEU A 747 -16.67 -19.61 -3.28
N ARG A 748 -17.06 -19.86 -2.02
CA ARG A 748 -17.78 -18.89 -1.19
C ARG A 748 -17.00 -18.65 0.10
N CYS A 749 -16.62 -17.40 0.34
CA CYS A 749 -15.89 -17.02 1.56
C CYS A 749 -16.62 -15.88 2.28
N HIS A 750 -16.59 -15.84 3.61
CA HIS A 750 -17.17 -14.75 4.39
C HIS A 750 -16.35 -14.45 5.65
N GLY A 751 -16.60 -13.27 6.22
CA GLY A 751 -15.89 -12.76 7.39
C GLY A 751 -14.56 -12.10 7.02
N ASP A 752 -14.02 -11.33 7.96
CA ASP A 752 -12.78 -10.57 7.81
C ASP A 752 -11.99 -10.63 9.12
N LYS A 753 -10.92 -11.43 9.10
CA LYS A 753 -10.01 -11.56 10.25
C LYS A 753 -9.36 -10.22 10.63
N ASN A 754 -9.14 -9.34 9.65
CA ASN A 754 -8.33 -8.15 9.80
C ASN A 754 -9.11 -6.95 10.35
N PHE A 755 -10.44 -6.91 10.16
CA PHE A 755 -11.26 -5.80 10.63
C PHE A 755 -11.43 -5.79 12.16
N TRP A 756 -11.55 -6.96 12.78
CA TRP A 756 -11.80 -7.08 14.23
C TRP A 756 -10.53 -7.01 15.08
N ASN A 757 -9.38 -7.30 14.48
CA ASN A 757 -8.06 -7.26 15.08
C ASN A 757 -7.79 -5.90 15.79
N ALA A 758 -7.84 -5.91 17.13
CA ALA A 758 -7.75 -4.72 17.96
C ALA A 758 -6.88 -4.91 19.21
N ALA A 759 -6.30 -3.80 19.70
CA ALA A 759 -5.58 -3.76 20.97
C ALA A 759 -6.04 -2.58 21.82
N PHE A 760 -6.16 -2.82 23.13
CA PHE A 760 -6.51 -1.83 24.15
C PHE A 760 -5.29 -1.46 24.99
N PHE A 761 -4.90 -0.19 24.95
CA PHE A 761 -3.78 0.39 25.69
C PHE A 761 -4.30 1.02 26.98
N ASP A 762 -3.97 0.40 28.12
CA ASP A 762 -4.50 0.82 29.43
C ASP A 762 -3.56 1.72 30.25
N LYS A 763 -2.33 1.94 29.77
CA LYS A 763 -1.31 2.79 30.38
C LYS A 763 -0.62 3.64 29.32
N GLU A 764 -0.32 4.90 29.62
CA GLU A 764 0.44 5.79 28.70
C GLU A 764 1.86 5.29 28.41
N THR A 765 2.34 4.31 29.19
CA THR A 765 3.65 3.69 28.99
C THR A 765 3.59 2.38 28.23
N SER A 766 2.41 1.85 27.91
CA SER A 766 2.29 0.60 27.15
C SER A 766 2.42 0.87 25.65
N TYR A 767 3.01 -0.08 24.94
CA TYR A 767 3.21 -0.01 23.51
C TYR A 767 3.35 -1.42 22.95
N LEU A 768 2.92 -1.63 21.72
CA LEU A 768 3.29 -2.80 20.93
C LEU A 768 4.51 -2.45 20.08
N HIS A 769 5.30 -3.46 19.73
CA HIS A 769 6.41 -3.27 18.79
C HIS A 769 6.44 -4.36 17.73
N PHE A 770 6.79 -3.92 16.51
CA PHE A 770 6.85 -4.72 15.30
C PHE A 770 8.20 -4.49 14.59
N PRO A 771 8.55 -5.32 13.59
CA PRO A 771 9.68 -5.05 12.70
C PRO A 771 9.60 -3.65 12.08
N THR A 772 10.76 -3.12 11.69
CA THR A 772 10.88 -1.80 11.05
C THR A 772 9.97 -1.70 9.83
N LEU A 773 9.23 -0.59 9.72
CA LEU A 773 8.38 -0.28 8.59
C LEU A 773 9.17 -0.33 7.28
N GLN A 774 8.71 -1.14 6.34
CA GLN A 774 9.27 -1.22 4.98
C GLN A 774 8.53 -0.21 4.09
N GLY A 775 8.97 1.04 4.07
CA GLY A 775 8.28 2.14 3.37
C GLY A 775 9.20 3.22 2.82
N GLU A 776 10.29 2.81 2.16
CA GLU A 776 11.39 3.68 1.74
C GLU A 776 10.94 4.81 0.80
N LEU A 777 10.16 4.49 -0.25
CA LEU A 777 9.65 5.46 -1.21
C LEU A 777 8.18 5.83 -0.96
N ASN A 778 7.38 4.85 -0.52
CA ASN A 778 5.97 5.03 -0.23
C ASN A 778 5.59 4.33 1.08
N ALA A 779 4.69 4.94 1.83
CA ALA A 779 4.11 4.42 3.05
C ALA A 779 2.62 4.77 3.10
N ASP A 780 1.76 3.76 3.18
CA ASP A 780 0.32 3.86 3.40
C ASP A 780 0.00 3.25 4.77
N ILE A 781 -0.55 4.08 5.66
CA ILE A 781 -0.85 3.75 7.03
C ILE A 781 -2.33 4.03 7.28
N SER A 782 -3.09 3.00 7.65
CA SER A 782 -4.49 3.18 8.01
C SER A 782 -4.86 2.40 9.27
N PHE A 783 -5.72 2.99 10.10
CA PHE A 783 -6.24 2.35 11.31
C PHE A 783 -7.51 3.05 11.79
N LEU A 784 -8.21 2.41 12.72
CA LEU A 784 -9.23 3.05 13.53
C LEU A 784 -8.75 3.22 14.97
N PHE A 785 -9.16 4.30 15.62
CA PHE A 785 -8.90 4.52 17.04
C PHE A 785 -10.15 4.92 17.80
N LYS A 786 -10.15 4.66 19.12
CA LYS A 786 -11.18 5.07 20.06
C LYS A 786 -10.52 5.51 21.36
N THR A 787 -10.79 6.73 21.83
CA THR A 787 -10.16 7.26 23.06
C THR A 787 -11.05 8.24 23.79
N THR A 788 -10.76 8.46 25.08
CA THR A 788 -11.28 9.57 25.90
C THR A 788 -10.21 10.63 26.20
N PHE A 789 -8.96 10.39 25.77
CA PHE A 789 -7.81 11.25 26.04
C PHE A 789 -7.62 12.26 24.92
N SER A 790 -7.20 13.47 25.28
CA SER A 790 -7.04 14.57 24.34
C SER A 790 -5.72 14.53 23.56
N SER A 791 -4.82 13.59 23.83
CA SER A 791 -3.54 13.48 23.12
C SER A 791 -2.92 12.10 23.27
N GLY A 792 -2.12 11.67 22.29
CA GLY A 792 -1.34 10.43 22.38
C GLY A 792 -0.71 10.04 21.03
N VAL A 793 0.43 9.35 21.08
CA VAL A 793 1.13 8.87 19.88
C VAL A 793 0.58 7.50 19.45
N PHE A 794 0.03 7.43 18.24
CA PHE A 794 -0.51 6.19 17.68
C PHE A 794 0.59 5.27 17.17
N LEU A 795 1.58 5.83 16.47
CA LEU A 795 2.66 5.09 15.82
C LEU A 795 3.93 5.93 15.73
N GLU A 796 5.09 5.30 15.92
CA GLU A 796 6.42 5.90 15.75
C GLU A 796 7.45 4.87 15.22
N ASN A 797 8.20 5.24 14.19
CA ASN A 797 9.43 4.54 13.78
C ASN A 797 10.55 5.57 13.61
N LEU A 798 11.74 5.27 14.14
CA LEU A 798 12.92 6.13 14.08
C LEU A 798 14.00 5.57 13.15
N GLY A 799 14.74 6.48 12.53
CA GLY A 799 16.00 6.29 11.82
C GLY A 799 17.15 7.02 12.53
N ILE A 800 18.26 7.24 11.83
CA ILE A 800 19.40 8.02 12.38
C ILE A 800 19.06 9.51 12.42
N LYS A 801 18.45 10.02 11.35
CA LYS A 801 17.91 11.38 11.23
C LYS A 801 16.42 11.33 10.92
N ASP A 802 16.07 10.35 10.10
CA ASP A 802 14.72 10.11 9.62
C ASP A 802 13.78 9.64 10.72
N PHE A 803 12.49 9.92 10.57
CA PHE A 803 11.45 9.34 11.41
C PHE A 803 10.11 9.40 10.69
N ILE A 804 9.14 8.64 11.20
CA ILE A 804 7.73 8.72 10.81
C ILE A 804 6.86 8.54 12.05
N ARG A 805 5.86 9.42 12.23
CA ARG A 805 4.99 9.45 13.42
C ARG A 805 3.58 9.90 13.06
N ILE A 806 2.59 9.29 13.71
CA ILE A 806 1.20 9.75 13.70
C ILE A 806 0.75 9.91 15.15
N GLU A 807 0.16 11.06 15.49
CA GLU A 807 -0.29 11.37 16.85
C GLU A 807 -1.59 12.18 16.87
N LEU A 808 -2.34 12.01 17.94
CA LEU A 808 -3.38 12.94 18.36
C LEU A 808 -2.70 14.04 19.17
N SER A 809 -2.58 15.24 18.62
CA SER A 809 -1.91 16.37 19.29
C SER A 809 -2.85 17.07 20.27
N SER A 810 -4.14 17.13 19.94
CA SER A 810 -5.22 17.68 20.78
C SER A 810 -6.52 16.89 20.57
N SER A 811 -7.57 17.17 21.36
CA SER A 811 -8.87 16.50 21.21
C SER A 811 -9.50 16.67 19.82
N THR A 812 -9.01 17.59 18.99
CA THR A 812 -9.57 17.90 17.66
C THR A 812 -8.51 17.89 16.56
N GLU A 813 -7.27 17.46 16.83
CA GLU A 813 -6.19 17.56 15.83
C GLU A 813 -5.37 16.27 15.77
N VAL A 814 -5.27 15.72 14.56
CA VAL A 814 -4.37 14.61 14.24
C VAL A 814 -3.23 15.13 13.37
N VAL A 815 -2.01 14.72 13.71
CA VAL A 815 -0.77 15.15 13.06
C VAL A 815 -0.03 13.94 12.50
N PHE A 816 0.37 14.02 11.24
CA PHE A 816 1.27 13.10 10.57
C PHE A 816 2.60 13.82 10.32
N SER A 817 3.69 13.31 10.89
CA SER A 817 5.01 13.94 10.82
C SER A 817 6.10 12.95 10.40
N PHE A 818 7.05 13.43 9.60
CA PHE A 818 8.18 12.63 9.15
C PHE A 818 9.38 13.48 8.72
N ASP A 819 10.56 12.88 8.67
CA ASP A 819 11.78 13.45 8.08
C ASP A 819 12.47 12.38 7.23
N VAL A 820 12.91 12.77 6.04
CA VAL A 820 13.66 11.94 5.05
C VAL A 820 15.04 12.55 4.75
N GLY A 821 15.52 13.43 5.63
CA GLY A 821 16.75 14.20 5.50
C GLY A 821 16.59 15.60 4.90
N ASN A 822 15.37 16.00 4.51
CA ASN A 822 15.04 17.36 4.07
C ASN A 822 14.69 18.31 5.24
N GLY A 823 14.55 17.76 6.46
CA GLY A 823 13.98 18.42 7.62
C GLY A 823 12.54 17.93 7.90
N PRO A 824 12.04 18.11 9.13
CA PRO A 824 10.73 17.58 9.52
C PRO A 824 9.59 18.28 8.77
N LEU A 825 8.69 17.46 8.21
CA LEU A 825 7.43 17.89 7.59
C LEU A 825 6.26 17.42 8.45
N GLU A 826 5.23 18.26 8.58
CA GLU A 826 3.99 17.93 9.31
C GLU A 826 2.77 18.19 8.42
N VAL A 827 1.85 17.22 8.38
CA VAL A 827 0.51 17.34 7.79
C VAL A 827 -0.51 17.24 8.92
N LYS A 828 -1.40 18.24 9.04
CA LYS A 828 -2.35 18.35 10.16
C LYS A 828 -3.78 18.38 9.65
N VAL A 829 -4.66 17.67 10.35
CA VAL A 829 -6.11 17.72 10.12
C VAL A 829 -6.77 18.14 11.44
N GLU A 830 -7.40 19.31 11.41
CA GLU A 830 -8.18 19.85 12.53
C GLU A 830 -9.68 19.59 12.28
N THR A 831 -10.35 18.99 13.26
CA THR A 831 -11.76 18.60 13.21
C THR A 831 -12.63 19.61 13.94
N SER A 832 -13.86 19.80 13.47
CA SER A 832 -14.84 20.69 14.13
C SER A 832 -15.47 20.08 15.40
N PHE A 833 -15.24 18.78 15.64
CA PHE A 833 -15.76 18.00 16.75
C PHE A 833 -14.64 17.24 17.46
N PRO A 834 -14.75 16.97 18.77
CA PRO A 834 -13.74 16.24 19.52
C PRO A 834 -13.67 14.76 19.08
N LEU A 835 -12.46 14.27 18.86
CA LEU A 835 -12.09 12.90 18.51
C LEU A 835 -11.87 11.99 19.73
N ASN A 836 -12.00 12.57 20.94
CA ASN A 836 -11.88 11.86 22.21
C ASN A 836 -13.26 11.59 22.85
N ASP A 837 -14.27 11.33 22.01
CA ASP A 837 -15.67 11.12 22.36
C ASP A 837 -16.02 9.65 22.68
N ASN A 838 -14.99 8.79 22.77
CA ASN A 838 -15.11 7.34 22.92
C ASN A 838 -15.89 6.65 21.78
N GLN A 839 -15.90 7.22 20.58
CA GLN A 839 -16.33 6.58 19.34
C GLN A 839 -15.13 6.17 18.48
N TRP A 840 -15.38 5.34 17.47
CA TRP A 840 -14.35 4.93 16.51
C TRP A 840 -14.17 6.01 15.44
N HIS A 841 -12.94 6.48 15.30
CA HIS A 841 -12.50 7.38 14.22
C HIS A 841 -11.51 6.67 13.31
N SER A 842 -11.50 7.00 12.02
CA SER A 842 -10.58 6.45 11.02
C SER A 842 -9.47 7.44 10.71
N VAL A 843 -8.22 6.96 10.65
CA VAL A 843 -7.07 7.72 10.19
C VAL A 843 -6.46 7.01 8.98
N ARG A 844 -6.19 7.77 7.93
CA ARG A 844 -5.42 7.31 6.76
C ARG A 844 -4.33 8.33 6.47
N ALA A 845 -3.08 7.88 6.50
CA ALA A 845 -1.91 8.68 6.18
C ALA A 845 -1.15 8.01 5.02
N GLU A 846 -0.84 8.78 4.00
CA GLU A 846 -0.05 8.33 2.86
C GLU A 846 1.18 9.24 2.75
N ARG A 847 2.36 8.66 2.55
CA ARG A 847 3.56 9.38 2.14
C ARG A 847 4.09 8.72 0.90
N ASN A 848 4.31 9.50 -0.15
CA ASN A 848 4.93 9.05 -1.37
C ASN A 848 6.03 10.04 -1.79
N VAL A 849 6.71 9.77 -2.90
CA VAL A 849 7.79 10.64 -3.39
C VAL A 849 7.32 12.02 -3.91
N LYS A 850 6.00 12.23 -4.03
CA LYS A 850 5.37 13.46 -4.53
C LYS A 850 4.74 14.30 -3.44
N GLU A 851 4.12 13.67 -2.46
CA GLU A 851 3.33 14.33 -1.44
C GLU A 851 3.18 13.46 -0.19
N ALA A 852 2.75 14.10 0.89
CA ALA A 852 2.21 13.44 2.07
C ALA A 852 0.77 13.88 2.28
N LEU A 853 -0.11 12.93 2.57
CA LEU A 853 -1.55 13.07 2.70
C LEU A 853 -1.98 12.58 4.07
N LEU A 854 -2.90 13.31 4.72
CA LEU A 854 -3.58 12.87 5.93
C LEU A 854 -5.09 13.05 5.78
N ARG A 855 -5.85 12.03 6.15
CA ARG A 855 -7.31 12.05 6.23
C ARG A 855 -7.77 11.49 7.56
N VAL A 856 -8.72 12.18 8.18
CA VAL A 856 -9.41 11.76 9.40
C VAL A 856 -10.90 11.67 9.10
N ASP A 857 -11.49 10.51 9.37
CA ASP A 857 -12.88 10.19 9.05
C ASP A 857 -13.22 10.51 7.57
N ASP A 858 -14.40 11.11 7.34
CA ASP A 858 -14.87 11.52 6.02
C ASP A 858 -14.50 12.97 5.65
N LEU A 859 -13.61 13.59 6.42
CA LEU A 859 -13.14 14.93 6.12
C LEU A 859 -12.27 14.95 4.85
N PRO A 860 -12.20 16.08 4.13
CA PRO A 860 -11.29 16.25 3.02
C PRO A 860 -9.84 15.98 3.45
N ALA A 861 -9.12 15.22 2.65
CA ALA A 861 -7.71 14.94 2.92
C ALA A 861 -6.86 16.21 2.74
N VAL A 862 -5.87 16.39 3.61
CA VAL A 862 -4.89 17.48 3.53
C VAL A 862 -3.60 16.92 2.96
N ALA A 863 -3.04 17.58 1.94
CA ALA A 863 -1.82 17.16 1.25
C ALA A 863 -0.72 18.23 1.37
N HIS A 864 0.53 17.79 1.50
CA HIS A 864 1.73 18.63 1.40
C HIS A 864 2.67 18.06 0.33
N GLU A 865 3.06 18.90 -0.63
CA GLU A 865 3.96 18.50 -1.72
C GLU A 865 5.40 18.29 -1.22
N ALA A 866 6.05 17.25 -1.75
CA ALA A 866 7.46 16.97 -1.52
C ALA A 866 8.35 17.88 -2.39
N PRO A 867 9.55 18.28 -1.90
CA PRO A 867 10.49 19.07 -2.68
C PRO A 867 10.92 18.35 -3.98
N ALA A 868 10.91 19.07 -5.10
CA ALA A 868 11.18 18.53 -6.44
C ALA A 868 12.54 17.81 -6.63
N ASP A 869 13.58 18.31 -5.95
CA ASP A 869 14.95 17.79 -5.99
C ASP A 869 15.46 17.43 -4.57
N GLY A 870 14.54 17.14 -3.64
CA GLY A 870 14.86 16.71 -2.27
C GLY A 870 15.18 15.22 -2.18
N LEU A 871 15.58 14.80 -0.98
CA LEU A 871 15.71 13.38 -0.62
C LEU A 871 14.35 12.71 -0.62
N ILE A 872 14.29 11.46 -1.11
CA ILE A 872 13.05 10.70 -1.31
C ILE A 872 13.04 9.36 -0.56
N HIS A 873 14.16 8.90 -0.03
CA HIS A 873 14.26 7.63 0.68
C HIS A 873 14.05 7.86 2.17
N LEU A 874 13.14 7.09 2.79
CA LEU A 874 12.89 7.09 4.23
C LEU A 874 13.67 5.93 4.86
N GLN A 875 14.78 6.23 5.52
CA GLN A 875 15.70 5.24 6.10
C GLN A 875 15.46 5.03 7.59
N LEU A 876 14.63 4.04 7.92
CA LEU A 876 14.29 3.66 9.29
C LEU A 876 15.17 2.51 9.76
N ASN A 877 15.56 2.51 11.04
CA ASN A 877 16.41 1.46 11.61
C ASN A 877 15.93 0.95 12.99
N SER A 878 14.99 1.64 13.64
CA SER A 878 14.36 1.17 14.88
C SER A 878 13.24 0.19 14.60
N GLN A 879 12.82 -0.54 15.63
CA GLN A 879 11.51 -1.21 15.64
C GLN A 879 10.40 -0.17 15.49
N LEU A 880 9.26 -0.62 14.96
CA LEU A 880 8.05 0.17 14.88
C LEU A 880 7.29 0.09 16.21
N PHE A 881 6.96 1.23 16.81
CA PHE A 881 6.19 1.32 18.05
C PHE A 881 4.75 1.73 17.77
N ILE A 882 3.78 1.02 18.36
CA ILE A 882 2.34 1.29 18.25
C ILE A 882 1.78 1.58 19.64
N GLY A 883 1.00 2.65 19.74
CA GLY A 883 0.41 3.15 20.97
C GLY A 883 1.42 3.77 21.96
N GLY A 884 2.67 3.97 21.53
CA GLY A 884 3.71 4.59 22.35
C GLY A 884 4.95 4.98 21.56
N THR A 885 5.96 5.47 22.28
CA THR A 885 7.18 6.05 21.69
C THR A 885 8.43 5.36 22.23
N ALA A 886 9.51 5.32 21.44
CA ALA A 886 10.83 4.90 21.91
C ALA A 886 11.41 5.87 22.95
N SER A 887 10.99 7.15 22.93
CA SER A 887 11.54 8.27 23.70
C SER A 887 10.84 8.57 25.05
N ARG A 888 9.82 7.77 25.43
CA ARG A 888 9.10 7.76 26.73
C ARG A 888 8.46 9.09 27.19
N GLN A 889 7.71 9.81 26.35
CA GLN A 889 7.03 11.05 26.81
C GLN A 889 5.52 11.24 26.56
N LYS A 890 4.77 10.27 26.04
CA LYS A 890 3.28 10.13 26.16
C LYS A 890 2.79 9.09 25.15
N GLY A 891 2.42 7.90 25.60
CA GLY A 891 1.76 6.90 24.75
C GLY A 891 0.27 7.17 24.58
N PHE A 892 -0.34 6.44 23.66
CA PHE A 892 -1.77 6.44 23.41
C PHE A 892 -2.51 5.63 24.49
N LEU A 893 -3.67 6.14 24.90
CA LEU A 893 -4.62 5.45 25.77
C LEU A 893 -5.93 5.27 25.04
N GLY A 894 -6.43 4.05 24.96
CA GLY A 894 -7.63 3.73 24.19
C GLY A 894 -7.47 2.47 23.37
N CYS A 895 -8.23 2.36 22.29
CA CYS A 895 -8.17 1.22 21.38
C CYS A 895 -7.63 1.61 20.01
N ILE A 896 -6.80 0.76 19.42
CA ILE A 896 -6.41 0.81 18.00
C ILE A 896 -6.92 -0.49 17.35
N ARG A 897 -7.49 -0.40 16.16
CA ARG A 897 -8.06 -1.53 15.42
C ARG A 897 -7.72 -1.46 13.94
N SER A 898 -7.58 -2.62 13.31
CA SER A 898 -7.35 -2.78 11.88
C SER A 898 -6.18 -1.91 11.38
N LEU A 899 -5.04 -1.99 12.10
CA LEU A 899 -3.84 -1.28 11.71
C LEU A 899 -3.19 -1.95 10.50
N GLN A 900 -3.14 -1.21 9.40
CA GLN A 900 -2.53 -1.64 8.15
C GLN A 900 -1.36 -0.74 7.78
N LEU A 901 -0.30 -1.37 7.29
CA LEU A 901 0.91 -0.72 6.77
C LEU A 901 1.24 -1.32 5.40
N ASN A 902 1.19 -0.50 4.35
CA ASN A 902 1.46 -0.92 2.97
C ASN A 902 0.64 -2.16 2.55
N GLY A 903 -0.65 -2.18 2.89
CA GLY A 903 -1.54 -3.30 2.59
C GLY A 903 -1.45 -4.50 3.55
N VAL A 904 -0.44 -4.54 4.43
CA VAL A 904 -0.26 -5.61 5.41
C VAL A 904 -0.97 -5.25 6.72
N THR A 905 -1.90 -6.08 7.15
CA THR A 905 -2.52 -5.96 8.49
C THR A 905 -1.57 -6.51 9.54
N LEU A 906 -1.24 -5.70 10.55
CA LEU A 906 -0.43 -6.15 11.70
C LEU A 906 -1.32 -6.82 12.73
N ASP A 907 -1.00 -8.06 13.16
CA ASP A 907 -1.73 -8.76 14.21
C ASP A 907 -1.51 -8.08 15.58
N LEU A 908 -2.50 -7.30 16.01
CA LEU A 908 -2.46 -6.55 17.26
C LEU A 908 -2.86 -7.43 18.44
N GLU A 909 -3.78 -8.38 18.24
CA GLU A 909 -4.30 -9.25 19.28
C GLU A 909 -3.24 -10.22 19.79
N GLU A 910 -2.59 -10.96 18.88
CA GLU A 910 -1.50 -11.88 19.24
C GLU A 910 -0.37 -11.13 19.97
N ARG A 911 -0.04 -9.92 19.49
CA ARG A 911 1.00 -9.10 20.12
C ARG A 911 0.57 -8.56 21.48
N ALA A 912 -0.69 -8.20 21.65
CA ALA A 912 -1.25 -7.70 22.91
C ALA A 912 -1.29 -8.78 23.98
N GLU A 913 -1.61 -10.04 23.65
CA GLU A 913 -1.59 -11.16 24.60
C GLU A 913 -0.23 -11.33 25.30
N MET A 914 0.85 -11.04 24.58
CA MET A 914 2.22 -11.14 25.09
C MET A 914 2.75 -9.86 25.77
N THR A 915 2.01 -8.74 25.73
CA THR A 915 2.54 -7.43 26.13
C THR A 915 1.86 -6.87 27.39
N PRO A 916 2.58 -6.67 28.51
CA PRO A 916 2.00 -6.09 29.72
C PRO A 916 1.46 -4.66 29.52
N GLY A 917 0.23 -4.40 29.95
CA GLY A 917 -0.42 -3.08 29.81
C GLY A 917 -1.09 -2.84 28.45
N VAL A 918 -1.14 -3.88 27.60
CA VAL A 918 -1.98 -3.94 26.41
C VAL A 918 -2.85 -5.19 26.54
N ARG A 919 -4.12 -5.10 26.14
CA ARG A 919 -5.06 -6.24 26.15
C ARG A 919 -5.59 -6.49 24.73
N PRO A 920 -5.78 -7.75 24.32
CA PRO A 920 -6.41 -8.05 23.04
C PRO A 920 -7.87 -7.59 23.03
N GLY A 921 -8.35 -7.18 21.85
CA GLY A 921 -9.68 -6.60 21.66
C GLY A 921 -9.82 -5.19 22.21
N CYS A 922 -11.07 -4.70 22.27
CA CYS A 922 -11.41 -3.39 22.81
C CYS A 922 -12.65 -3.49 23.72
N PRO A 923 -12.60 -3.06 24.99
CA PRO A 923 -13.74 -3.17 25.89
C PRO A 923 -14.98 -2.39 25.43
N GLY A 924 -16.17 -2.99 25.58
CA GLY A 924 -17.46 -2.31 25.71
C GLY A 924 -18.27 -2.14 24.41
N HIS A 925 -18.79 -3.24 23.86
CA HIS A 925 -19.85 -3.21 22.84
C HIS A 925 -21.23 -3.04 23.48
N CYS A 926 -21.55 -3.73 24.59
CA CYS A 926 -22.88 -3.63 25.20
C CYS A 926 -23.19 -2.25 25.81
N SER A 927 -22.19 -1.49 26.23
CA SER A 927 -22.40 -0.12 26.73
C SER A 927 -22.85 0.86 25.63
N SER A 928 -22.41 0.63 24.39
CA SER A 928 -22.71 1.50 23.22
C SER A 928 -23.90 0.96 22.41
N TYR A 929 -23.99 -0.36 22.27
CA TYR A 929 -24.92 -1.05 21.38
C TYR A 929 -25.99 -1.86 22.14
N GLY A 930 -25.95 -1.94 23.47
CA GLY A 930 -26.90 -2.75 24.25
C GLY A 930 -28.36 -2.32 24.07
N ARG A 931 -28.61 -1.05 23.71
CA ARG A 931 -29.95 -0.55 23.36
C ARG A 931 -30.57 -1.23 22.13
N PHE A 932 -29.76 -1.86 21.28
CA PHE A 932 -30.26 -2.60 20.13
C PHE A 932 -30.88 -3.94 20.53
N CYS A 933 -30.64 -4.47 21.73
CA CYS A 933 -31.37 -5.63 22.24
C CYS A 933 -32.79 -5.24 22.67
N GLN A 934 -33.75 -5.42 21.77
CA GLN A 934 -35.15 -5.04 21.95
C GLN A 934 -35.91 -6.06 22.83
N ASN A 935 -37.15 -5.71 23.22
CA ASN A 935 -38.08 -6.62 23.92
C ASN A 935 -37.48 -7.37 25.11
N GLN A 936 -36.69 -6.65 25.94
CA GLN A 936 -36.01 -7.19 27.12
C GLN A 936 -34.97 -8.28 26.82
N GLY A 937 -34.40 -8.29 25.61
CA GLY A 937 -33.20 -9.06 25.29
C GLY A 937 -32.01 -8.58 26.13
N ARG A 938 -31.22 -9.51 26.66
CA ARG A 938 -30.02 -9.18 27.43
C ARG A 938 -28.83 -9.03 26.49
N CYS A 939 -28.17 -7.87 26.48
CA CYS A 939 -26.92 -7.73 25.76
C CYS A 939 -25.82 -8.57 26.42
N VAL A 940 -25.17 -9.41 25.61
CA VAL A 940 -24.05 -10.26 25.98
C VAL A 940 -22.83 -9.82 25.20
N GLU A 941 -21.79 -9.45 25.94
CA GLU A 941 -20.50 -9.05 25.40
C GLU A 941 -19.79 -10.25 24.76
N LYS A 942 -19.19 -10.05 23.59
CA LYS A 942 -18.36 -11.05 22.91
C LYS A 942 -16.97 -10.47 22.66
N ALA A 943 -15.97 -11.34 22.47
CA ALA A 943 -14.61 -10.92 22.11
C ALA A 943 -14.58 -10.06 20.83
N ASN A 944 -15.46 -10.36 19.88
CA ASN A 944 -15.53 -9.70 18.57
C ASN A 944 -16.88 -8.98 18.36
N GLY A 945 -17.47 -8.38 19.41
CA GLY A 945 -18.74 -7.63 19.28
C GLY A 945 -19.71 -7.80 20.44
N PHE A 946 -21.01 -7.72 20.15
CA PHE A 946 -22.08 -8.03 21.11
C PHE A 946 -23.11 -8.96 20.47
N SER A 947 -23.94 -9.59 21.31
CA SER A 947 -25.12 -10.34 20.87
C SER A 947 -26.26 -10.13 21.85
N CYS A 948 -27.50 -10.32 21.39
CA CYS A 948 -28.65 -10.26 22.28
C CYS A 948 -29.11 -11.66 22.66
N ASP A 949 -29.03 -11.98 23.96
CA ASP A 949 -29.65 -13.17 24.53
C ASP A 949 -31.16 -12.93 24.68
N CYS A 950 -31.92 -13.61 23.83
CA CYS A 950 -33.38 -13.55 23.81
C CYS A 950 -34.02 -14.67 24.63
N SER A 951 -33.29 -15.50 25.37
CA SER A 951 -33.83 -16.69 26.07
C SER A 951 -34.99 -16.36 27.01
N GLN A 952 -34.90 -15.25 27.74
CA GLN A 952 -35.94 -14.77 28.67
C GLN A 952 -36.96 -13.82 28.02
N SER A 953 -36.82 -13.55 26.72
CA SER A 953 -37.76 -12.77 25.93
C SER A 953 -38.76 -13.68 25.21
N ALA A 954 -40.00 -13.21 25.10
CA ALA A 954 -41.03 -13.86 24.28
C ALA A 954 -40.79 -13.63 22.76
N TYR A 955 -39.73 -12.90 22.40
CA TYR A 955 -39.32 -12.55 21.03
C TYR A 955 -38.01 -13.26 20.64
N SER A 956 -37.67 -13.31 19.35
CA SER A 956 -36.52 -13.99 18.78
C SER A 956 -35.72 -13.12 17.79
N GLY A 957 -34.67 -13.72 17.19
CA GLY A 957 -33.75 -13.09 16.23
C GLY A 957 -32.62 -12.28 16.85
N ALA A 958 -31.71 -11.76 16.02
CA ALA A 958 -30.39 -11.23 16.42
C ALA A 958 -30.44 -10.12 17.48
N PHE A 959 -31.53 -9.34 17.47
CA PHE A 959 -31.79 -8.22 18.35
C PHE A 959 -33.05 -8.40 19.21
N CYS A 960 -33.59 -9.62 19.29
CA CYS A 960 -34.84 -9.94 19.99
C CYS A 960 -36.06 -9.15 19.48
N HIS A 961 -36.10 -8.86 18.18
CA HIS A 961 -37.15 -8.04 17.56
C HIS A 961 -38.22 -8.87 16.83
N HIS A 962 -37.97 -10.14 16.52
CA HIS A 962 -38.96 -10.99 15.86
C HIS A 962 -39.99 -11.50 16.86
N GLU A 963 -41.26 -11.20 16.58
CA GLU A 963 -42.38 -11.63 17.40
C GLU A 963 -42.65 -13.13 17.26
N VAL A 964 -42.75 -13.86 18.38
CA VAL A 964 -43.10 -15.29 18.37
C VAL A 964 -44.60 -15.44 18.59
N SER A 965 -45.29 -15.92 17.55
CA SER A 965 -46.75 -16.06 17.58
C SER A 965 -47.24 -17.34 16.88
N ALA A 966 -48.43 -17.80 17.27
CA ALA A 966 -49.06 -18.99 16.68
C ALA A 966 -50.57 -18.84 16.55
N SER A 967 -51.12 -19.52 15.55
CA SER A 967 -52.56 -19.68 15.37
C SER A 967 -53.07 -20.87 16.18
N PHE A 968 -54.22 -20.68 16.82
CA PHE A 968 -54.92 -21.66 17.66
C PHE A 968 -56.30 -21.96 17.07
N THR A 969 -56.70 -23.22 17.16
CA THR A 969 -58.06 -23.69 16.91
C THR A 969 -58.69 -24.13 18.22
N SER A 970 -60.00 -24.35 18.25
CA SER A 970 -60.70 -24.85 19.45
C SER A 970 -60.13 -26.17 20.03
N THR A 971 -59.35 -26.92 19.25
CA THR A 971 -58.66 -28.16 19.67
C THR A 971 -57.19 -27.99 20.05
N THR A 972 -56.63 -26.79 19.87
CA THR A 972 -55.21 -26.52 20.11
C THR A 972 -55.01 -26.01 21.55
N SER A 973 -54.15 -26.66 22.32
CA SER A 973 -53.73 -26.19 23.65
C SER A 973 -52.24 -26.43 23.91
N ILE A 974 -51.62 -25.51 24.66
CA ILE A 974 -50.24 -25.61 25.11
C ILE A 974 -50.26 -25.70 26.63
N THR A 975 -49.74 -26.81 27.16
CA THR A 975 -49.59 -27.02 28.59
C THR A 975 -48.10 -26.97 28.94
N PHE A 976 -47.73 -26.03 29.81
CA PHE A 976 -46.37 -25.92 30.31
C PHE A 976 -46.31 -26.40 31.76
N ILE A 977 -45.46 -27.38 32.04
CA ILE A 977 -45.27 -27.95 33.38
C ILE A 977 -44.11 -27.21 34.04
N ILE A 978 -44.42 -26.38 35.04
CA ILE A 978 -43.41 -25.67 35.81
C ILE A 978 -42.89 -26.57 36.92
N LYS A 979 -41.58 -26.88 36.90
CA LYS A 979 -40.86 -27.54 37.99
C LYS A 979 -39.77 -26.58 38.47
N GLU A 980 -39.76 -26.19 39.74
CA GLU A 980 -38.64 -25.42 40.29
C GLU A 980 -37.36 -26.29 40.36
N PRO A 981 -36.18 -25.74 40.05
CA PRO A 981 -34.91 -26.41 40.33
C PRO A 981 -34.66 -26.43 41.84
N TYR A 982 -34.29 -27.59 42.37
CA TYR A 982 -33.80 -27.77 43.73
C TYR A 982 -32.50 -26.96 43.91
N GLU A 983 -32.50 -25.88 44.71
CA GLU A 983 -31.25 -25.26 45.14
C GLU A 983 -30.55 -26.18 46.17
N LEU A 984 -29.44 -26.78 45.76
CA LEU A 984 -28.51 -27.46 46.65
C LEU A 984 -27.74 -26.42 47.49
N SER A 985 -28.39 -25.88 48.52
CA SER A 985 -27.66 -25.18 49.58
C SER A 985 -26.91 -26.21 50.43
N ARG A 986 -25.62 -26.33 50.16
CA ARG A 986 -24.67 -27.14 50.92
C ARG A 986 -24.47 -26.53 52.31
N ASN A 987 -25.18 -27.06 53.32
CA ASN A 987 -24.72 -27.32 54.69
C ASN A 987 -25.91 -27.49 55.64
N GLY A 988 -26.17 -28.72 56.08
CA GLY A 988 -27.17 -29.02 57.11
C GLY A 988 -27.64 -30.47 57.03
N SER A 989 -27.16 -31.31 57.94
CA SER A 989 -27.56 -32.70 58.10
C SER A 989 -29.03 -32.83 58.52
N ALA A 990 -29.92 -33.14 57.58
CA ALA A 990 -31.23 -33.72 57.85
C ALA A 990 -31.73 -34.50 56.62
N MET A 991 -32.28 -35.69 56.84
CA MET A 991 -32.82 -36.61 55.83
C MET A 991 -33.81 -35.93 54.85
N PRO A 992 -33.81 -36.32 53.56
CA PRO A 992 -34.75 -35.77 52.58
C PRO A 992 -36.14 -36.37 52.82
N SER A 993 -37.09 -35.54 53.28
CA SER A 993 -38.51 -35.85 53.18
C SER A 993 -39.02 -35.34 51.84
N SER A 994 -39.60 -36.24 51.07
CA SER A 994 -40.25 -35.98 49.79
C SER A 994 -41.57 -35.21 50.01
N ILE A 995 -41.52 -33.88 50.03
CA ILE A 995 -42.72 -33.04 49.91
C ILE A 995 -42.39 -31.90 48.96
N TYR A 996 -43.09 -31.88 47.82
CA TYR A 996 -42.96 -30.91 46.73
C TYR A 996 -43.02 -29.47 47.25
N SER A 997 -42.03 -28.64 46.91
CA SER A 997 -42.14 -27.18 47.00
C SER A 997 -42.86 -26.68 45.74
N ASP A 998 -44.18 -26.61 45.81
CA ASP A 998 -45.01 -26.09 44.71
C ASP A 998 -45.09 -24.55 44.72
N ILE A 999 -45.25 -23.99 43.52
CA ILE A 999 -45.44 -22.56 43.27
C ILE A 999 -46.64 -22.05 44.06
N THR A 1000 -46.38 -21.11 44.96
CA THR A 1000 -47.43 -20.27 45.56
C THR A 1000 -47.53 -18.99 44.75
N LEU A 1001 -48.73 -18.61 44.33
CA LEU A 1001 -48.96 -17.36 43.61
C LEU A 1001 -48.69 -16.18 44.57
N ARG A 1002 -47.46 -15.64 44.58
CA ARG A 1002 -47.04 -14.51 45.45
C ARG A 1002 -46.88 -13.17 44.72
N GLY A 1003 -46.74 -13.22 43.40
CA GLY A 1003 -46.65 -12.05 42.52
C GLY A 1003 -46.32 -12.43 41.09
N GLU A 1004 -47.23 -12.14 40.16
CA GLU A 1004 -47.14 -12.57 38.77
C GLU A 1004 -47.07 -11.37 37.84
N ASN A 1005 -46.21 -11.49 36.82
CA ASN A 1005 -46.13 -10.59 35.69
C ASN A 1005 -46.46 -11.38 34.43
N ILE A 1006 -47.66 -11.16 33.90
CA ILE A 1006 -48.20 -11.87 32.74
C ILE A 1006 -48.30 -10.89 31.60
N SER A 1007 -47.78 -11.23 30.43
CA SER A 1007 -48.00 -10.46 29.21
C SER A 1007 -48.31 -11.38 28.05
N LEU A 1008 -49.35 -11.07 27.28
CA LEU A 1008 -49.63 -11.73 26.01
C LEU A 1008 -50.37 -10.79 25.07
N SER A 1009 -50.21 -11.01 23.77
CA SER A 1009 -51.03 -10.40 22.74
C SER A 1009 -51.95 -11.47 22.15
N PHE A 1010 -53.20 -11.10 21.87
CA PHE A 1010 -54.17 -12.00 21.28
C PHE A 1010 -54.99 -11.30 20.20
N ARG A 1011 -55.47 -12.10 19.24
CA ARG A 1011 -56.42 -11.69 18.22
C ARG A 1011 -57.49 -12.77 18.10
N THR A 1012 -58.75 -12.42 18.34
CA THR A 1012 -59.85 -13.38 18.25
C THR A 1012 -61.16 -12.69 17.88
N THR A 1013 -62.08 -13.45 17.30
CA THR A 1013 -63.49 -13.08 17.12
C THR A 1013 -64.42 -13.92 18.03
N GLN A 1014 -63.83 -14.75 18.90
CA GLN A 1014 -64.55 -15.64 19.80
C GLN A 1014 -64.84 -14.94 21.14
N SER A 1015 -66.10 -14.95 21.56
CA SER A 1015 -66.56 -14.53 22.90
C SER A 1015 -67.70 -15.46 23.34
N PRO A 1016 -67.60 -16.13 24.51
CA PRO A 1016 -66.48 -16.13 25.46
C PRO A 1016 -65.26 -16.94 24.97
N ALA A 1017 -64.05 -16.59 25.42
CA ALA A 1017 -62.80 -17.28 25.06
C ALA A 1017 -61.79 -17.29 26.21
N MET A 1018 -61.21 -18.45 26.53
CA MET A 1018 -60.16 -18.57 27.57
C MET A 1018 -58.78 -18.38 26.94
N LEU A 1019 -58.00 -17.40 27.42
CA LEU A 1019 -56.69 -17.05 26.86
C LEU A 1019 -55.53 -17.71 27.62
N LEU A 1020 -55.62 -17.78 28.95
CA LEU A 1020 -54.60 -18.37 29.81
C LEU A 1020 -55.24 -18.93 31.07
N TYR A 1021 -54.81 -20.13 31.47
CA TYR A 1021 -55.16 -20.76 32.74
C TYR A 1021 -53.88 -21.16 33.47
N ILE A 1022 -53.76 -20.74 34.73
CA ILE A 1022 -52.67 -21.09 35.63
C ILE A 1022 -53.30 -21.72 36.87
N GLY A 1023 -52.89 -22.94 37.21
CA GLY A 1023 -53.37 -23.64 38.39
C GLY A 1023 -52.20 -24.12 39.26
N SER A 1024 -52.40 -24.10 40.58
CA SER A 1024 -51.51 -24.71 41.56
C SER A 1024 -52.14 -25.95 42.20
N PHE A 1025 -51.32 -26.77 42.86
CA PHE A 1025 -51.79 -27.96 43.59
C PHE A 1025 -52.77 -27.63 44.73
N TYR A 1026 -52.62 -26.45 45.35
CA TYR A 1026 -53.45 -26.00 46.48
C TYR A 1026 -54.80 -25.40 46.05
N ARG A 1027 -55.26 -25.69 44.83
CA ARG A 1027 -56.47 -25.13 44.20
C ARG A 1027 -56.45 -23.60 44.04
N GLU A 1028 -55.26 -22.99 44.10
CA GLU A 1028 -55.09 -21.60 43.66
C GLU A 1028 -55.11 -21.60 42.14
N HIS A 1029 -55.78 -20.61 41.55
CA HIS A 1029 -55.80 -20.48 40.10
C HIS A 1029 -55.92 -19.02 39.68
N LEU A 1030 -55.41 -18.74 38.48
CA LEU A 1030 -55.59 -17.48 37.77
C LEU A 1030 -56.01 -17.78 36.34
N ILE A 1031 -57.06 -17.11 35.90
CA ILE A 1031 -57.69 -17.31 34.60
C ILE A 1031 -57.82 -15.96 33.91
N LEU A 1032 -57.30 -15.88 32.70
CA LEU A 1032 -57.50 -14.76 31.79
C LEU A 1032 -58.46 -15.19 30.70
N LEU A 1033 -59.60 -14.51 30.59
CA LEU A 1033 -60.63 -14.83 29.61
C LEU A 1033 -61.30 -13.59 29.05
N ILE A 1034 -61.95 -13.73 27.90
CA ILE A 1034 -62.93 -12.80 27.36
C ILE A 1034 -64.31 -13.35 27.73
N ASN A 1035 -65.10 -12.57 28.46
CA ASN A 1035 -66.42 -13.01 28.91
C ASN A 1035 -67.44 -12.97 27.77
N LYS A 1036 -68.69 -13.38 28.05
CA LYS A 1036 -69.80 -13.41 27.07
C LYS A 1036 -70.22 -12.03 26.53
N HIS A 1037 -69.78 -10.95 27.17
CA HIS A 1037 -70.05 -9.57 26.76
C HIS A 1037 -68.85 -8.96 26.00
N GLY A 1038 -67.80 -9.73 25.74
CA GLY A 1038 -66.60 -9.28 25.04
C GLY A 1038 -65.65 -8.45 25.91
N GLU A 1039 -65.81 -8.46 27.24
CA GLU A 1039 -64.91 -7.79 28.19
C GLU A 1039 -63.78 -8.74 28.59
N LEU A 1040 -62.58 -8.18 28.85
CA LEU A 1040 -61.48 -8.94 29.43
C LEU A 1040 -61.72 -9.12 30.93
N GLU A 1041 -61.61 -10.36 31.39
CA GLU A 1041 -61.85 -10.74 32.78
C GLU A 1041 -60.66 -11.53 33.31
N VAL A 1042 -60.12 -11.09 34.45
CA VAL A 1042 -59.13 -11.84 35.24
C VAL A 1042 -59.83 -12.41 36.45
N ARG A 1043 -59.89 -13.73 36.55
CA ARG A 1043 -60.44 -14.43 37.72
C ARG A 1043 -59.30 -15.08 38.47
N TYR A 1044 -59.22 -14.88 39.79
CA TYR A 1044 -58.22 -15.59 40.57
C TYR A 1044 -58.73 -16.00 41.96
N LYS A 1045 -58.13 -17.09 42.45
CA LYS A 1045 -58.37 -17.65 43.79
C LYS A 1045 -57.02 -17.92 44.43
N LEU A 1046 -56.75 -17.25 45.55
CA LEU A 1046 -55.53 -17.44 46.35
C LEU A 1046 -55.83 -18.29 47.58
N HIS A 1047 -54.82 -18.94 48.16
CA HIS A 1047 -54.98 -19.82 49.31
C HIS A 1047 -55.63 -19.14 50.53
N SER A 1048 -55.46 -17.82 50.69
CA SER A 1048 -56.05 -17.04 51.79
C SER A 1048 -57.48 -16.55 51.55
N SER A 1049 -58.00 -16.64 50.32
CA SER A 1049 -59.36 -16.16 49.98
C SER A 1049 -60.34 -17.33 49.91
N LYS A 1050 -61.55 -17.15 50.48
CA LYS A 1050 -62.64 -18.13 50.35
C LYS A 1050 -63.34 -18.03 49.00
N ASP A 1051 -63.40 -16.83 48.43
CA ASP A 1051 -64.15 -16.52 47.21
C ASP A 1051 -63.23 -16.19 46.03
N VAL A 1052 -63.74 -16.39 44.81
CA VAL A 1052 -63.03 -16.04 43.57
C VAL A 1052 -63.14 -14.54 43.36
N GLU A 1053 -62.00 -13.87 43.26
CA GLU A 1053 -61.97 -12.45 42.92
C GLU A 1053 -62.04 -12.29 41.40
N VAL A 1054 -63.01 -11.50 40.94
CA VAL A 1054 -63.23 -11.21 39.53
C VAL A 1054 -62.88 -9.76 39.25
N LEU A 1055 -61.99 -9.56 38.29
CA LEU A 1055 -61.58 -8.27 37.77
C LEU A 1055 -62.02 -8.16 36.32
N SER A 1056 -63.05 -7.36 36.06
CA SER A 1056 -63.52 -7.09 34.69
C SER A 1056 -62.99 -5.75 34.18
N SER A 1057 -62.56 -5.74 32.92
CA SER A 1057 -62.22 -4.52 32.19
C SER A 1057 -63.47 -3.78 31.76
N ARG A 1058 -63.42 -2.44 31.75
CA ARG A 1058 -64.48 -1.57 31.21
C ARG A 1058 -64.46 -1.48 29.68
N VAL A 1059 -63.47 -2.06 29.01
CA VAL A 1059 -63.40 -2.09 27.53
C VAL A 1059 -64.18 -3.29 27.01
N MET A 1060 -65.27 -2.96 26.34
CA MET A 1060 -66.12 -3.91 25.63
C MET A 1060 -65.50 -4.27 24.27
N ASN A 1061 -65.92 -5.41 23.71
CA ASN A 1061 -65.68 -5.79 22.32
C ASN A 1061 -64.21 -6.12 21.97
N LEU A 1062 -63.51 -6.83 22.87
CA LEU A 1062 -62.12 -7.29 22.62
C LEU A 1062 -62.02 -8.53 21.72
N ALA A 1063 -63.15 -9.13 21.37
CA ALA A 1063 -63.27 -10.17 20.34
C ALA A 1063 -63.64 -9.56 18.97
N ASP A 1064 -63.02 -8.44 18.61
CA ASP A 1064 -63.28 -7.69 17.36
C ASP A 1064 -62.41 -8.13 16.18
N GLY A 1065 -61.58 -9.16 16.36
CA GLY A 1065 -60.64 -9.61 15.36
C GLY A 1065 -59.45 -8.67 15.13
N ARG A 1066 -59.17 -7.72 16.03
CA ARG A 1066 -57.94 -6.91 16.07
C ARG A 1066 -56.94 -7.49 17.09
N LEU A 1067 -55.68 -7.06 17.00
CA LEU A 1067 -54.63 -7.48 17.92
C LEU A 1067 -54.69 -6.62 19.19
N HIS A 1068 -54.86 -7.27 20.34
CA HIS A 1068 -54.87 -6.63 21.66
C HIS A 1068 -53.72 -7.18 22.50
N THR A 1069 -52.99 -6.31 23.19
CA THR A 1069 -51.95 -6.72 24.14
C THR A 1069 -52.46 -6.52 25.55
N VAL A 1070 -52.29 -7.52 26.41
CA VAL A 1070 -52.65 -7.48 27.84
C VAL A 1070 -51.40 -7.68 28.68
N THR A 1071 -51.21 -6.82 29.67
CA THR A 1071 -50.20 -7.00 30.72
C THR A 1071 -50.87 -6.96 32.08
N ILE A 1072 -50.62 -7.96 32.93
CA ILE A 1072 -51.18 -8.10 34.28
C ILE A 1072 -50.00 -8.15 35.25
N ARG A 1073 -50.03 -7.26 36.25
CA ARG A 1073 -49.08 -7.29 37.38
C ARG A 1073 -49.85 -7.48 38.68
N ARG A 1074 -49.48 -8.49 39.46
CA ARG A 1074 -50.04 -8.76 40.79
C ARG A 1074 -48.93 -8.73 41.83
N GLN A 1075 -49.16 -8.06 42.96
CA GLN A 1075 -48.20 -7.95 44.05
C GLN A 1075 -48.90 -8.21 45.39
N ALA A 1076 -48.46 -9.25 46.12
CA ALA A 1076 -48.81 -9.50 47.53
C ALA A 1076 -50.30 -9.27 47.92
N GLY A 1077 -51.22 -9.97 47.23
CA GLY A 1077 -52.63 -10.08 47.64
C GLY A 1077 -53.63 -9.32 46.77
N ALA A 1078 -53.20 -8.40 45.90
CA ALA A 1078 -54.08 -7.70 44.96
C ALA A 1078 -53.41 -7.55 43.59
N VAL A 1079 -54.21 -7.53 42.52
CA VAL A 1079 -53.73 -7.12 41.18
C VAL A 1079 -53.46 -5.63 41.23
N SER A 1080 -52.19 -5.26 41.04
CA SER A 1080 -51.75 -3.87 41.17
C SER A 1080 -52.06 -3.08 39.92
N ASP A 1081 -51.90 -3.66 38.72
CA ASP A 1081 -52.21 -3.01 37.45
C ASP A 1081 -52.57 -4.01 36.33
N VAL A 1082 -53.56 -3.66 35.51
CA VAL A 1082 -53.83 -4.29 34.20
C VAL A 1082 -53.75 -3.21 33.13
N PHE A 1083 -52.94 -3.43 32.09
CA PHE A 1083 -52.78 -2.54 30.95
C PHE A 1083 -53.20 -3.25 29.66
N THR A 1084 -53.90 -2.52 28.76
CA THR A 1084 -53.97 -2.90 27.34
C THR A 1084 -53.46 -1.80 26.43
N SER A 1085 -53.31 -2.12 25.14
CA SER A 1085 -53.04 -1.19 24.05
C SER A 1085 -54.01 0.00 23.95
N VAL A 1086 -55.11 0.03 24.72
CA VAL A 1086 -56.11 1.13 24.76
C VAL A 1086 -55.93 2.06 25.98
N GLY A 1087 -54.93 1.83 26.85
CA GLY A 1087 -54.62 2.65 28.03
C GLY A 1087 -54.75 1.92 29.38
N PRO A 1088 -54.46 2.59 30.52
CA PRO A 1088 -54.64 2.02 31.85
C PRO A 1088 -56.12 1.81 32.18
N PHE A 1089 -56.46 0.64 32.72
CA PHE A 1089 -57.85 0.30 33.07
C PHE A 1089 -58.22 0.71 34.49
N SER A 1090 -59.49 1.10 34.68
CA SER A 1090 -60.13 1.07 36.00
C SER A 1090 -60.80 -0.28 36.19
N LEU A 1091 -60.30 -1.07 37.14
CA LEU A 1091 -60.83 -2.40 37.45
C LEU A 1091 -62.09 -2.28 38.32
N VAL A 1092 -63.11 -3.06 38.00
CA VAL A 1092 -64.26 -3.27 38.89
C VAL A 1092 -64.04 -4.62 39.57
N ILE A 1093 -63.84 -4.60 40.88
CA ILE A 1093 -63.78 -5.80 41.72
C ILE A 1093 -65.21 -6.20 42.02
N SER A 1094 -65.59 -7.42 41.66
CA SER A 1094 -66.86 -8.03 42.08
C SER A 1094 -66.56 -9.35 42.76
N GLU A 1095 -67.17 -9.56 43.93
CA GLU A 1095 -67.25 -10.88 44.56
C GLU A 1095 -68.38 -11.65 43.89
N SER A 1096 -68.13 -12.92 43.52
CA SER A 1096 -69.10 -13.80 42.89
C SER A 1096 -69.20 -15.10 43.68
N GLU A 1097 -70.36 -15.36 44.29
CA GLU A 1097 -70.56 -16.52 45.19
C GLU A 1097 -70.75 -17.87 44.46
N ASP A 1098 -70.86 -17.94 43.13
CA ASP A 1098 -71.32 -19.18 42.47
C ASP A 1098 -70.68 -19.48 41.08
N LEU A 1099 -69.34 -19.59 41.01
CA LEU A 1099 -68.61 -19.61 39.72
C LEU A 1099 -67.69 -20.83 39.44
N ASP A 1100 -67.57 -21.81 40.35
CA ASP A 1100 -66.73 -23.01 40.14
C ASP A 1100 -67.40 -24.05 39.20
N SER A 1101 -68.70 -23.92 38.88
CA SER A 1101 -69.44 -24.87 38.02
C SER A 1101 -69.38 -24.56 36.51
N GLU A 1102 -69.06 -23.32 36.09
CA GLU A 1102 -68.97 -22.90 34.67
C GLU A 1102 -67.59 -23.13 34.04
N LEU A 1103 -66.54 -23.36 34.83
CA LEU A 1103 -65.16 -23.47 34.36
C LEU A 1103 -64.90 -24.63 33.37
N PRO A 1104 -65.45 -25.84 33.58
CA PRO A 1104 -65.32 -26.94 32.62
C PRO A 1104 -65.96 -26.61 31.27
N GLY A 1105 -67.07 -25.85 31.29
CA GLY A 1105 -67.76 -25.38 30.09
C GLY A 1105 -66.90 -24.42 29.27
N LEU A 1106 -66.28 -23.44 29.91
CA LEU A 1106 -65.39 -22.46 29.26
C LEU A 1106 -64.09 -23.09 28.73
N ALA A 1107 -63.51 -24.05 29.44
CA ALA A 1107 -62.33 -24.79 28.97
C ALA A 1107 -62.65 -25.68 27.75
N SER A 1108 -63.86 -26.26 27.68
CA SER A 1108 -64.28 -27.11 26.55
C SER A 1108 -64.49 -26.35 25.23
N LEU A 1109 -64.68 -25.03 25.28
CA LEU A 1109 -64.84 -24.19 24.09
C LEU A 1109 -63.51 -23.93 23.36
N GLY A 1110 -62.38 -24.09 24.06
CA GLY A 1110 -61.04 -23.81 23.53
C GLY A 1110 -60.83 -22.34 23.14
N PHE A 1111 -59.67 -22.06 22.54
CA PHE A 1111 -59.35 -20.73 21.99
C PHE A 1111 -59.15 -20.82 20.48
N THR A 1112 -59.91 -20.02 19.73
CA THR A 1112 -59.76 -19.86 18.29
C THR A 1112 -59.29 -18.44 18.00
N GLY A 1113 -58.11 -18.32 17.41
CA GLY A 1113 -57.49 -17.02 17.18
C GLY A 1113 -55.98 -17.12 17.08
N CYS A 1114 -55.29 -16.03 17.38
CA CYS A 1114 -53.83 -15.98 17.37
C CYS A 1114 -53.34 -15.47 18.72
N LEU A 1115 -52.33 -16.14 19.30
CA LEU A 1115 -51.62 -15.67 20.49
C LEU A 1115 -50.18 -15.34 20.11
N SER A 1116 -49.67 -14.29 20.72
CA SER A 1116 -48.32 -13.80 20.50
C SER A 1116 -47.68 -13.30 21.79
N GLY A 1117 -46.35 -13.39 21.90
CA GLY A 1117 -45.60 -12.77 23.00
C GLY A 1117 -45.97 -13.30 24.39
N VAL A 1118 -46.47 -14.54 24.47
CA VAL A 1118 -47.00 -15.13 25.72
C VAL A 1118 -45.88 -15.35 26.73
N ARG A 1119 -45.97 -14.63 27.84
CA ARG A 1119 -45.01 -14.65 28.94
C ARG A 1119 -45.70 -14.73 30.29
N PHE A 1120 -45.16 -15.57 31.15
CA PHE A 1120 -45.50 -15.70 32.56
C PHE A 1120 -44.21 -15.61 33.39
N ASN A 1121 -44.01 -14.51 34.11
CA ASN A 1121 -42.78 -14.20 34.84
C ASN A 1121 -41.53 -14.25 33.94
N SER A 1122 -40.66 -15.27 34.10
CA SER A 1122 -39.49 -15.51 33.26
C SER A 1122 -39.70 -16.62 32.21
N ILE A 1123 -40.90 -17.22 32.17
CA ILE A 1123 -41.24 -18.35 31.30
C ILE A 1123 -41.98 -17.83 30.07
N CYS A 1124 -41.62 -18.35 28.89
CA CYS A 1124 -42.27 -18.03 27.61
C CYS A 1124 -42.86 -19.30 26.98
N PRO A 1125 -44.03 -19.79 27.45
CA PRO A 1125 -44.57 -21.10 27.10
C PRO A 1125 -44.77 -21.32 25.59
N LEU A 1126 -45.27 -20.29 24.89
CA LEU A 1126 -45.52 -20.35 23.45
C LEU A 1126 -44.22 -20.48 22.65
N LYS A 1127 -43.17 -19.75 23.06
CA LYS A 1127 -41.86 -19.80 22.42
C LYS A 1127 -41.17 -21.15 22.64
N SER A 1128 -41.29 -21.71 23.85
CA SER A 1128 -40.81 -23.07 24.13
C SER A 1128 -41.53 -24.12 23.28
N ALA A 1129 -42.85 -24.02 23.14
CA ALA A 1129 -43.62 -24.95 22.31
C ALA A 1129 -43.22 -24.96 20.83
N LEU A 1130 -42.87 -23.80 20.26
CA LEU A 1130 -42.53 -23.66 18.85
C LEU A 1130 -41.06 -23.94 18.52
N LEU A 1131 -40.12 -23.50 19.37
CA LEU A 1131 -38.69 -23.49 19.05
C LEU A 1131 -37.87 -24.55 19.81
N HIS A 1132 -38.34 -25.00 20.98
CA HIS A 1132 -37.60 -25.90 21.86
C HIS A 1132 -38.57 -26.87 22.58
N PRO A 1133 -39.14 -27.87 21.88
CA PRO A 1133 -40.04 -28.85 22.48
C PRO A 1133 -39.27 -29.77 23.44
N ASP A 1134 -39.06 -29.28 24.66
CA ASP A 1134 -38.45 -29.98 25.77
C ASP A 1134 -39.52 -30.78 26.55
N SER A 1135 -39.11 -31.69 27.43
CA SER A 1135 -39.99 -32.55 28.26
C SER A 1135 -41.00 -31.82 29.17
N ARG A 1136 -40.94 -30.48 29.21
CA ARG A 1136 -41.78 -29.61 30.06
C ARG A 1136 -42.99 -29.04 29.33
N VAL A 1137 -43.08 -29.19 28.00
CA VAL A 1137 -44.17 -28.63 27.19
C VAL A 1137 -44.95 -29.74 26.52
N ILE A 1138 -46.27 -29.73 26.68
CA ILE A 1138 -47.19 -30.66 26.01
C ILE A 1138 -48.07 -29.83 25.08
N VAL A 1139 -47.96 -30.08 23.78
CA VAL A 1139 -48.81 -29.47 22.75
C VAL A 1139 -49.88 -30.49 22.36
N THR A 1140 -51.14 -30.07 22.42
CA THR A 1140 -52.31 -30.87 22.01
C THR A 1140 -52.98 -30.16 20.84
N GLY A 1141 -53.32 -30.90 19.77
CA GLY A 1141 -53.80 -30.33 18.51
C GLY A 1141 -52.67 -29.85 17.57
N SER A 1142 -53.03 -29.19 16.47
CA SER A 1142 -52.06 -28.61 15.52
C SER A 1142 -51.72 -27.17 15.93
N LEU A 1143 -50.43 -26.88 16.15
CA LEU A 1143 -49.91 -25.56 16.45
C LEU A 1143 -49.10 -25.07 15.24
N VAL A 1144 -49.53 -23.97 14.62
CA VAL A 1144 -48.89 -23.42 13.42
C VAL A 1144 -48.38 -22.02 13.73
N GLN A 1145 -47.10 -21.76 13.41
CA GLN A 1145 -46.51 -20.43 13.55
C GLN A 1145 -47.29 -19.43 12.70
N SER A 1146 -47.53 -18.25 13.27
CA SER A 1146 -48.31 -17.18 12.66
C SER A 1146 -47.56 -15.85 12.84
N SER A 1147 -48.09 -14.78 12.27
CA SER A 1147 -47.63 -13.41 12.52
C SER A 1147 -48.68 -12.56 13.28
N CYS A 1148 -49.79 -13.18 13.72
CA CYS A 1148 -50.99 -12.55 14.29
C CYS A 1148 -51.52 -11.28 13.56
N ALA A 1149 -50.98 -10.97 12.36
CA ALA A 1149 -51.06 -9.69 11.69
C ALA A 1149 -50.83 -8.50 12.64
N SER A 1150 -49.74 -8.51 13.43
CA SER A 1150 -49.16 -7.22 13.83
C SER A 1150 -48.75 -6.54 12.52
N SER A 1151 -49.50 -5.52 12.12
CA SER A 1151 -48.96 -4.56 11.17
C SER A 1151 -47.86 -3.82 11.92
N SER A 1152 -46.68 -4.44 12.04
CA SER A 1152 -45.54 -3.64 11.67
C SER A 1152 -45.85 -3.24 10.23
N GLN A 1153 -46.24 -1.98 10.05
CA GLN A 1153 -45.48 -1.23 9.07
C GLN A 1153 -44.04 -1.64 9.36
N ALA A 1154 -43.49 -2.53 8.53
CA ALA A 1154 -42.08 -2.43 8.23
C ALA A 1154 -41.98 -0.98 7.81
N ASP A 1155 -41.62 -0.15 8.77
CA ASP A 1155 -41.24 1.21 8.52
C ASP A 1155 -40.19 1.03 7.43
N PRO A 1156 -40.44 1.48 6.19
CA PRO A 1156 -39.42 1.43 5.16
C PRO A 1156 -38.22 2.31 5.57
N TYR A 1157 -38.28 2.94 6.75
CA TYR A 1157 -37.34 3.85 7.37
C TYR A 1157 -36.69 3.34 8.68
N ALA A 1158 -36.84 2.08 9.10
CA ALA A 1158 -36.03 1.55 10.23
C ALA A 1158 -34.72 0.89 9.79
N ALA A 1159 -34.49 0.70 8.48
CA ALA A 1159 -33.24 0.18 7.94
C ALA A 1159 -32.97 0.71 6.52
N GLU A 1160 -32.92 2.04 6.36
CA GLU A 1160 -32.34 2.86 5.27
C GLU A 1160 -33.01 4.26 5.37
N THR A 1161 -32.42 5.45 5.18
CA THR A 1161 -31.07 6.02 5.01
C THR A 1161 -31.24 7.58 4.96
N THR A 1162 -30.12 8.32 4.97
CA THR A 1162 -29.92 9.74 4.48
C THR A 1162 -30.35 10.91 5.38
N HIS A 1163 -29.56 11.99 5.55
CA HIS A 1163 -29.15 12.90 4.48
C HIS A 1163 -27.79 13.61 4.61
N SER A 1164 -27.27 13.89 3.41
CA SER A 1164 -26.25 14.85 3.02
C SER A 1164 -26.76 16.31 2.95
N LEU A 1165 -25.82 17.23 3.22
CA LEU A 1165 -25.51 18.55 2.62
C LEU A 1165 -26.49 19.78 2.65
N SER A 1166 -25.87 20.88 3.13
CA SER A 1166 -26.03 22.34 2.92
C SER A 1166 -27.28 23.12 3.44
N ASP A 1167 -27.03 24.11 4.32
CA ASP A 1167 -27.05 25.55 3.96
C ASP A 1167 -26.72 26.49 5.15
N GLN A 1168 -25.91 27.52 4.88
CA GLN A 1168 -25.66 28.73 5.69
C GLN A 1168 -26.86 29.72 5.60
N PRO A 1169 -26.80 30.96 6.15
CA PRO A 1169 -26.60 31.40 7.53
C PRO A 1169 -27.70 32.41 7.99
N ARG A 1170 -28.01 32.51 9.30
CA ARG A 1170 -28.13 33.80 10.08
C ARG A 1170 -29.03 33.74 11.34
N SER A 1171 -28.37 34.17 12.42
CA SER A 1171 -28.74 35.13 13.48
C SER A 1171 -29.80 34.85 14.56
N ALA A 1172 -29.34 35.11 15.79
CA ALA A 1172 -30.02 35.71 16.95
C ALA A 1172 -30.93 34.79 17.78
N ASP A 1173 -30.91 34.75 19.10
CA ASP A 1173 -30.04 35.31 20.16
C ASP A 1173 -30.46 34.66 21.50
N ALA A 1174 -29.57 34.74 22.49
CA ALA A 1174 -29.77 34.72 23.95
C ALA A 1174 -30.59 33.61 24.66
N GLY A 1175 -29.92 32.91 25.58
CA GLY A 1175 -30.57 32.20 26.69
C GLY A 1175 -29.63 31.32 27.53
N GLN A 1176 -28.94 31.92 28.50
CA GLN A 1176 -28.05 31.28 29.47
C GLN A 1176 -28.70 30.20 30.37
N PRO A 1177 -27.89 29.32 30.99
CA PRO A 1177 -28.32 28.12 31.70
C PRO A 1177 -28.58 28.36 33.20
N LEU A 1178 -29.43 27.53 33.82
CA LEU A 1178 -29.58 27.50 35.28
C LEU A 1178 -28.95 26.25 35.88
N VAL A 1179 -27.98 26.53 36.76
CA VAL A 1179 -27.28 25.64 37.70
C VAL A 1179 -28.15 25.39 38.94
N ASN A 1180 -28.10 24.18 39.51
CA ASN A 1180 -27.96 23.85 40.96
C ASN A 1180 -28.30 22.36 41.17
N ALA A 1181 -27.38 21.46 41.57
CA ALA A 1181 -26.55 21.35 42.77
C ALA A 1181 -27.19 20.51 43.90
N ILE A 1182 -26.37 19.61 44.48
CA ILE A 1182 -26.19 19.19 45.90
C ILE A 1182 -25.47 17.81 45.83
N ARG A 1183 -24.14 17.67 46.02
CA ARG A 1183 -23.23 17.88 47.16
C ARG A 1183 -23.44 16.90 48.33
N SER A 1184 -22.43 16.06 48.59
CA SER A 1184 -22.16 15.47 49.91
C SER A 1184 -20.64 15.37 50.14
N ASP A 1185 -20.22 15.91 51.29
CA ASP A 1185 -18.85 16.13 51.74
C ASP A 1185 -18.12 14.84 52.15
N SER A 1186 -16.86 14.69 51.73
CA SER A 1186 -15.85 13.79 52.34
C SER A 1186 -14.40 14.23 52.01
N ALA A 1187 -14.13 15.54 51.90
CA ALA A 1187 -12.83 16.05 51.46
C ALA A 1187 -11.87 16.46 52.61
N LEU A 1188 -12.35 16.57 53.86
CA LEU A 1188 -11.57 17.18 54.94
C LEU A 1188 -10.67 16.21 55.71
N ILE A 1189 -10.91 14.90 55.64
CA ILE A 1189 -10.10 13.90 56.38
C ILE A 1189 -8.94 13.35 55.51
N GLY A 1190 -9.11 13.25 54.19
CA GLY A 1190 -8.06 12.78 53.27
C GLY A 1190 -6.90 13.77 53.11
N GLY A 1191 -7.19 15.07 53.11
CA GLY A 1191 -6.17 16.12 52.93
C GLY A 1191 -5.16 16.18 54.08
N VAL A 1192 -5.61 15.97 55.32
CA VAL A 1192 -4.72 16.03 56.49
C VAL A 1192 -3.78 14.82 56.53
N ILE A 1193 -4.24 13.64 56.13
CA ILE A 1193 -3.42 12.42 56.08
C ILE A 1193 -2.36 12.52 54.98
N ALA A 1194 -2.72 13.05 53.80
CA ALA A 1194 -1.78 13.24 52.69
C ALA A 1194 -0.63 14.20 53.03
N VAL A 1195 -0.92 15.29 53.75
CA VAL A 1195 0.10 16.27 54.17
C VAL A 1195 1.05 15.67 55.20
N VAL A 1196 0.56 14.87 56.15
CA VAL A 1196 1.42 14.20 57.14
C VAL A 1196 2.36 13.19 56.47
N ILE A 1197 1.84 12.39 55.53
CA ILE A 1197 2.66 11.43 54.76
C ILE A 1197 3.74 12.18 53.96
N PHE A 1198 3.38 13.27 53.30
CA PHE A 1198 4.32 14.06 52.51
C PHE A 1198 5.45 14.64 53.39
N ILE A 1199 5.13 15.20 54.55
CA ILE A 1199 6.13 15.74 55.48
C ILE A 1199 7.06 14.62 55.99
N THR A 1200 6.52 13.44 56.31
CA THR A 1200 7.35 12.29 56.74
C THR A 1200 8.29 11.79 55.64
N MET A 1201 7.84 11.74 54.39
CA MET A 1201 8.67 11.34 53.25
C MET A 1201 9.77 12.35 52.96
N CYS A 1202 9.48 13.65 53.05
CA CYS A 1202 10.49 14.70 52.93
C CYS A 1202 11.54 14.62 54.06
N ALA A 1203 11.12 14.36 55.30
CA ALA A 1203 12.05 14.17 56.42
C ALA A 1203 12.98 12.95 56.21
N PHE A 1204 12.43 11.83 55.71
CA PHE A 1204 13.23 10.65 55.35
C PHE A 1204 14.22 10.92 54.21
N ALA A 1205 13.80 11.65 53.18
CA ALA A 1205 14.68 12.02 52.08
C ALA A 1205 15.83 12.93 52.54
N ILE A 1206 15.56 13.88 53.43
CA ILE A 1206 16.57 14.77 54.01
C ILE A 1206 17.53 13.98 54.91
N MET A 1207 17.03 13.07 55.75
CA MET A 1207 17.84 12.18 56.58
C MET A 1207 18.73 11.25 55.73
N ALA A 1208 18.20 10.66 54.65
CA ALA A 1208 18.96 9.83 53.73
C ALA A 1208 20.09 10.62 53.05
N ARG A 1209 19.79 11.86 52.62
CA ARG A 1209 20.79 12.75 52.02
C ARG A 1209 21.86 13.17 53.04
N PHE A 1210 21.50 13.40 54.30
CA PHE A 1210 22.45 13.72 55.37
C PHE A 1210 23.34 12.53 55.75
N ILE A 1211 22.82 11.30 55.71
CA ILE A 1211 23.59 10.07 55.99
C ILE A 1211 24.55 9.73 54.84
N CYS A 1212 24.16 9.94 53.59
CA CYS A 1212 25.05 9.75 52.43
C CYS A 1212 26.18 10.77 52.39
N VAL A 1213 25.91 12.05 52.69
CA VAL A 1213 26.93 13.12 52.67
C VAL A 1213 27.95 12.98 53.82
N ARG A 1214 27.59 12.33 54.93
CA ARG A 1214 28.51 12.10 56.05
C ARG A 1214 29.42 10.87 55.88
N LYS A 1215 29.16 10.02 54.88
CA LYS A 1215 29.88 8.76 54.65
C LYS A 1215 31.13 8.91 53.77
N GLU A 1216 31.29 10.04 53.06
CA GLU A 1216 32.46 10.33 52.22
C GLU A 1216 33.64 10.96 52.99
N THR A 1217 33.42 11.48 54.20
CA THR A 1217 34.45 12.18 54.99
C THR A 1217 35.23 11.33 56.01
N PHE A 1218 35.03 10.01 56.07
CA PHE A 1218 35.63 9.16 57.14
C PHE A 1218 36.37 7.88 56.68
N ARG A 1219 36.72 7.74 55.41
CA ARG A 1219 37.44 6.54 54.94
C ARG A 1219 38.73 6.85 54.19
N ASN A 1220 39.59 7.64 54.83
CA ASN A 1220 41.02 7.73 54.51
C ASN A 1220 41.82 7.66 55.81
N GLN A 1221 42.10 6.45 56.30
CA GLN A 1221 43.24 6.15 57.19
C GLN A 1221 43.42 4.62 57.34
N GLU A 1222 44.62 4.15 56.95
CA GLU A 1222 45.36 2.95 57.42
C GLU A 1222 44.83 1.52 57.13
N VAL A 1223 45.62 0.45 56.88
CA VAL A 1223 47.03 0.17 56.45
C VAL A 1223 47.16 -1.37 56.36
N LYS A 1224 47.95 -1.90 55.38
CA LYS A 1224 48.69 -3.21 55.26
C LYS A 1224 47.94 -4.54 55.52
N SER A 1225 48.17 -5.69 54.89
CA SER A 1225 49.13 -6.32 53.94
C SER A 1225 48.49 -7.70 53.62
N SER A 1226 48.57 -8.36 52.46
CA SER A 1226 49.74 -8.89 51.76
C SER A 1226 49.33 -9.47 50.39
N GLN A 1227 50.15 -9.19 49.37
CA GLN A 1227 50.21 -9.71 47.98
C GLN A 1227 50.52 -11.23 47.89
N PRO A 1228 50.63 -11.92 46.71
CA PRO A 1228 50.96 -11.42 45.34
C PRO A 1228 50.13 -11.99 44.15
N GLU A 1229 49.90 -11.18 43.09
CA GLU A 1229 50.50 -11.21 41.71
C GLU A 1229 49.85 -12.28 40.78
N ASP A 1230 49.56 -12.03 39.49
CA ASP A 1230 50.27 -11.16 38.54
C ASP A 1230 49.39 -10.73 37.35
N ASP A 1231 49.87 -9.69 36.68
CA ASP A 1231 49.20 -8.81 35.72
C ASP A 1231 49.75 -8.96 34.28
N HIS A 1232 48.96 -8.44 33.32
CA HIS A 1232 49.34 -7.75 32.07
C HIS A 1232 50.11 -8.39 30.86
N GLU A 1233 49.46 -8.20 29.70
CA GLU A 1233 49.91 -7.62 28.40
C GLU A 1233 50.96 -8.29 27.45
N PHE A 1234 50.51 -8.44 26.17
CA PHE A 1234 51.14 -8.29 24.82
C PHE A 1234 52.59 -8.77 24.56
N PRO A 1235 53.00 -9.29 23.35
CA PRO A 1235 52.84 -8.65 22.02
C PRO A 1235 52.92 -9.56 20.74
N PHE A 1236 53.07 -8.91 19.58
CA PHE A 1236 53.31 -9.39 18.19
C PHE A 1236 54.46 -10.42 17.97
N SER A 1237 54.30 -11.34 16.98
CA SER A 1237 55.11 -11.48 15.73
C SER A 1237 55.35 -12.94 15.21
N SER A 1238 55.03 -13.13 13.92
CA SER A 1238 55.79 -13.85 12.85
C SER A 1238 56.30 -15.32 12.97
N GLN A 1239 55.75 -16.17 12.09
CA GLN A 1239 56.43 -16.98 11.03
C GLN A 1239 56.93 -18.44 11.30
N ALA A 1240 56.45 -19.35 10.41
CA ALA A 1240 57.03 -20.61 9.87
C ALA A 1240 57.30 -21.79 10.85
N ASP A 1241 57.09 -23.09 10.54
CA ASP A 1241 56.85 -23.82 9.30
C ASP A 1241 56.34 -25.26 9.58
N SER A 1242 55.46 -25.75 8.69
CA SER A 1242 55.29 -27.12 8.13
C SER A 1242 55.34 -28.40 8.99
N LEU A 1243 54.25 -29.21 8.97
CA LEU A 1243 54.13 -30.49 8.20
C LEU A 1243 52.83 -31.30 8.47
N SER A 1244 52.17 -31.70 7.36
CA SER A 1244 51.27 -32.86 7.10
C SER A 1244 49.86 -33.01 7.75
N VAL A 1245 48.83 -32.51 7.03
CA VAL A 1245 47.66 -33.17 6.35
C VAL A 1245 47.46 -34.70 6.55
N PRO A 1246 46.24 -35.34 6.45
CA PRO A 1246 44.87 -34.84 6.09
C PRO A 1246 43.71 -35.23 7.04
N SER A 1247 42.59 -34.48 7.04
CA SER A 1247 41.28 -34.93 6.48
C SER A 1247 40.08 -34.13 7.01
N GLU A 1248 39.21 -33.76 6.07
CA GLU A 1248 37.76 -33.55 6.19
C GLU A 1248 37.17 -32.24 6.78
N ASN A 1249 36.67 -31.44 5.83
CA ASN A 1249 35.38 -30.75 5.77
C ASN A 1249 35.07 -29.55 6.69
N GLN A 1250 35.04 -28.41 6.00
CA GLN A 1250 34.33 -27.16 6.27
C GLN A 1250 32.87 -27.34 6.70
N LYS A 1251 32.41 -26.49 7.62
CA LYS A 1251 31.48 -25.40 7.28
C LYS A 1251 31.38 -24.36 8.40
N GLU A 1252 31.69 -23.14 8.01
CA GLU A 1252 31.36 -21.87 8.65
C GLU A 1252 29.85 -21.68 8.71
N PHE A 1253 29.38 -20.98 9.75
CA PHE A 1253 28.32 -19.98 9.61
C PHE A 1253 28.69 -18.73 10.40
N PHE A 1254 28.38 -17.60 9.76
CA PHE A 1254 28.58 -16.21 10.10
C PHE A 1254 27.73 -15.73 11.29
N ILE A 1255 28.23 -14.72 12.01
CA ILE A 1255 27.59 -13.39 12.12
C ILE A 1255 28.65 -12.34 11.84
#